data_AF-A0A7X9KN58-F1
#
_entry.id   AF-A0A7X9KN58-F1
#
_cell.length_a   1.000
_cell.length_b   1.000
_cell.length_c   1.000
_cell.angle_alpha   90.00
_cell.angle_beta   90.00
_cell.angle_gamma   90.00
#
_symmetry.space_group_name_H-M   'P 1'
#
loop_
_entity.id
_entity.type
_entity.pdbx_description
1 polymer ?
#
loop_
_entity_poly.entity_id
_entity_poly.type
_entity_poly.pdbx_seq_one_letter_code
_entity_poly.pdbx_strand_id
1 'polypeptide(L)'
;VGHNPVRLLAEAHRSTLERAAGDQSLLQRISALTAELEADRERPWLDGPATVEHPIAFCCAEFGVHGSLPIYSGGLGVLAGDILKEASDIGLPMVGVGLLYRTGYFHQRIDVTGFQHEYWIDTDPNSLPCVRVTGPDGLPVTVSVPIDDDDVTAQVWRVDVGRVPLYLLDTDLPQNTAVGRWVTSRLYESNRAIRLAQYAVLGVGGVRALRTLGVEPSVYHFNEGHPALGVFELLADQGTIGDEAERLQRVRDKVVFTTHTPVPAGNETYDRGEVLGMLGRIADVTGDREAFLAAGRVDPSNHDEPSGMTALALRSSRHANAVSRRHGEVARAMWQPLFPGRSADDVPIGHVTNGVHVPTWLGGPMRDLLDRHLGEGWLARADRPETWEPVGDISSAELWDVRTTARRQLVDLVSHRAVSDRLRRGEALDYAEAGGTGFSADVLTIGFARRLATYKRLHLVALQPDRALSLIGGDPPVQFVFAGKAHPNDNEAKDVVRLLFQMKGSPSVAGRAAFLEDYDIPLAGHLVAGCDVWVNVPRPPLEASGTSGMKSCLGGGLQLSVLDGWWAEAYDGENGWAIDGDIDGDQAAQDHRHSSALFDLLEHEVLPMFHDRDAHGVPERWVTMIRRSLMTNGPLFSATRMMRDYIDKVYRRI
;
A
#
# COMPACT_ATOMS: atom_id res chain seq x y z
N VAL A 1 -1.04 -22.46 8.84
CA VAL A 1 -2.08 -22.46 7.78
C VAL A 1 -2.18 -21.06 7.20
N GLY A 2 -2.00 -20.88 5.88
CA GLY A 2 -2.08 -19.57 5.21
C GLY A 2 -1.19 -18.47 5.81
N HIS A 3 0.02 -18.81 6.28
CA HIS A 3 0.93 -17.90 7.00
C HIS A 3 0.33 -17.19 8.24
N ASN A 4 -0.81 -17.64 8.77
CA ASN A 4 -1.40 -17.11 10.00
C ASN A 4 -0.87 -17.88 11.24
N PRO A 5 -0.13 -17.23 12.15
CA PRO A 5 0.46 -17.89 13.32
C PRO A 5 -0.59 -18.30 14.36
N VAL A 6 -1.66 -17.51 14.54
CA VAL A 6 -2.75 -17.82 15.50
C VAL A 6 -3.49 -19.08 15.05
N ARG A 7 -3.88 -19.12 13.76
CA ARG A 7 -4.50 -20.32 13.17
C ARG A 7 -3.58 -21.53 13.19
N LEU A 8 -2.28 -21.34 12.92
CA LEU A 8 -1.31 -22.43 13.01
C LEU A 8 -1.33 -23.08 14.40
N LEU A 9 -1.33 -22.29 15.47
CA LEU A 9 -1.35 -22.80 16.84
C LEU A 9 -2.70 -23.41 17.22
N ALA A 10 -3.81 -22.78 16.83
CA ALA A 10 -5.16 -23.25 17.15
C ALA A 10 -5.56 -24.53 16.40
N GLU A 11 -5.11 -24.68 15.15
CA GLU A 11 -5.44 -25.82 14.29
C GLU A 11 -4.40 -26.95 14.34
N ALA A 12 -3.24 -26.72 14.97
CA ALA A 12 -2.22 -27.75 15.14
C ALA A 12 -2.73 -28.89 16.03
N HIS A 13 -2.56 -30.12 15.57
CA HIS A 13 -2.90 -31.30 16.37
C HIS A 13 -2.03 -31.37 17.63
N ARG A 14 -2.62 -31.78 18.75
CA ARG A 14 -1.96 -31.87 20.06
C ARG A 14 -0.62 -32.62 20.02
N SER A 15 -0.56 -33.75 19.32
CA SER A 15 0.69 -34.52 19.20
C SER A 15 1.81 -33.78 18.46
N THR A 16 1.47 -32.88 17.53
CA THR A 16 2.45 -32.00 16.87
C THR A 16 3.01 -30.98 17.86
N LEU A 17 2.14 -30.40 18.69
CA LEU A 17 2.55 -29.46 19.74
C LEU A 17 3.40 -30.15 20.82
N GLU A 18 3.04 -31.36 21.25
CA GLU A 18 3.82 -32.14 22.21
C GLU A 18 5.21 -32.50 21.66
N ARG A 19 5.29 -32.87 20.38
CA ARG A 19 6.58 -33.10 19.72
C ARG A 19 7.41 -31.81 19.60
N ALA A 20 6.79 -30.70 19.22
CA ALA A 20 7.45 -29.40 19.16
C ALA A 20 7.97 -28.95 20.53
N ALA A 21 7.23 -29.23 21.61
CA ALA A 21 7.63 -28.95 22.98
C ALA A 21 8.81 -29.82 23.46
N GLY A 22 9.09 -30.95 22.78
CA GLY A 22 10.27 -31.78 23.04
C GLY A 22 11.50 -31.42 22.19
N ASP A 23 11.35 -30.59 21.15
CA ASP A 23 12.42 -30.21 20.24
C ASP A 23 13.27 -29.08 20.82
N GLN A 24 14.44 -29.44 21.38
CA GLN A 24 15.36 -28.49 22.00
C GLN A 24 15.87 -27.41 21.05
N SER A 25 16.06 -27.73 19.76
CA SER A 25 16.53 -26.75 18.77
C SER A 25 15.45 -25.72 18.49
N LEU A 26 14.19 -26.14 18.37
CA LEU A 26 13.06 -25.23 18.23
C LEU A 26 12.90 -24.35 19.48
N LEU A 27 12.96 -24.93 20.67
CA LEU A 27 12.84 -24.18 21.93
C LEU A 27 13.94 -23.11 22.07
N GLN A 28 15.19 -23.44 21.75
CA GLN A 28 16.29 -22.47 21.78
C GLN A 28 16.05 -21.30 20.82
N ARG A 29 15.54 -21.57 19.61
CA ARG A 29 15.19 -20.53 18.64
C ARG A 29 14.05 -19.64 19.14
N ILE A 30 13.02 -20.23 19.76
CA ILE A 30 11.92 -19.47 20.36
C ILE A 30 12.46 -18.58 21.48
N SER A 31 13.27 -19.11 22.40
CA SER A 31 13.85 -18.34 23.49
C SER A 31 14.73 -17.19 23.01
N ALA A 32 15.55 -17.40 21.97
CA ALA A 32 16.37 -16.35 21.37
C ALA A 32 15.50 -15.23 20.78
N LEU A 33 14.49 -15.59 19.99
CA LEU A 33 13.54 -14.62 19.41
C LEU A 33 12.75 -13.87 20.49
N THR A 34 12.34 -14.55 21.57
CA THR A 34 11.68 -13.89 22.70
C THR A 34 12.60 -12.87 23.35
N ALA A 35 13.87 -13.20 23.59
CA ALA A 35 14.84 -12.27 24.16
C ALA A 35 15.10 -11.06 23.24
N GLU A 36 15.18 -11.26 21.93
CA GLU A 36 15.31 -10.17 20.94
C GLU A 36 14.09 -9.24 20.97
N LEU A 37 12.87 -9.81 21.03
CA LEU A 37 11.63 -9.03 21.13
C LEU A 37 11.53 -8.27 22.44
N GLU A 38 11.94 -8.86 23.56
CA GLU A 38 11.98 -8.19 24.86
C GLU A 38 12.97 -7.02 24.84
N ALA A 39 14.19 -7.25 24.32
CA ALA A 39 15.19 -6.21 24.18
C ALA A 39 14.73 -5.05 23.28
N ASP A 40 14.04 -5.33 22.17
CA ASP A 40 13.49 -4.29 21.31
C ASP A 40 12.38 -3.48 22.02
N ARG A 41 11.52 -4.14 22.80
CA ARG A 41 10.46 -3.48 23.58
C ARG A 41 11.02 -2.57 24.68
N GLU A 42 12.16 -2.93 25.26
CA GLU A 42 12.85 -2.14 26.29
C GLU A 42 13.73 -1.02 25.72
N ARG A 43 13.99 -1.03 24.40
CA ARG A 43 14.77 0.01 23.73
C ARG A 43 14.16 1.40 23.98
N PRO A 44 14.95 2.45 24.27
CA PRO A 44 14.42 3.79 24.43
C PRO A 44 13.61 4.26 23.21
N TRP A 45 12.61 5.10 23.45
CA TRP A 45 11.92 5.82 22.38
C TRP A 45 12.78 6.99 21.90
N LEU A 46 12.61 7.37 20.64
CA LEU A 46 13.26 8.50 20.02
C LEU A 46 12.74 9.81 20.61
N ASP A 47 13.65 10.67 21.06
CA ASP A 47 13.32 12.05 21.43
C ASP A 47 12.89 12.84 20.19
N GLY A 48 11.77 13.55 20.26
CA GLY A 48 11.31 14.30 19.11
C GLY A 48 9.90 14.88 19.23
N PRO A 49 9.13 14.91 18.12
CA PRO A 49 7.83 15.60 18.05
C PRO A 49 6.71 14.92 18.85
N ALA A 50 6.97 13.76 19.45
CA ALA A 50 6.01 12.96 20.18
C ALA A 50 6.68 12.27 21.37
N THR A 51 5.89 11.93 22.36
CA THR A 51 6.30 11.16 23.55
C THR A 51 5.40 9.93 23.68
N VAL A 52 5.72 9.01 24.58
CA VAL A 52 4.85 7.84 24.83
C VAL A 52 3.49 8.27 25.39
N GLU A 53 3.49 9.31 26.22
CA GLU A 53 2.29 9.92 26.81
C GLU A 53 1.49 10.70 25.75
N HIS A 54 2.19 11.34 24.81
CA HIS A 54 1.61 12.10 23.72
C HIS A 54 2.11 11.64 22.35
N PRO A 55 1.66 10.46 21.86
CA PRO A 55 2.15 9.86 20.63
C PRO A 55 1.56 10.55 19.39
N ILE A 56 2.06 10.19 18.21
CA ILE A 56 1.36 10.48 16.94
C ILE A 56 0.23 9.46 16.76
N ALA A 57 -0.98 9.91 16.46
CA ALA A 57 -2.08 9.05 16.01
C ALA A 57 -2.13 9.02 14.48
N PHE A 58 -1.71 7.91 13.89
CA PHE A 58 -1.79 7.69 12.44
C PHE A 58 -3.12 7.00 12.08
N CYS A 59 -4.05 7.77 11.51
CA CYS A 59 -5.40 7.30 11.18
C CYS A 59 -5.49 6.94 9.70
N CYS A 60 -5.88 5.70 9.38
CA CYS A 60 -6.05 5.24 8.02
C CYS A 60 -7.22 4.26 7.90
N ALA A 61 -7.88 4.23 6.74
CA ALA A 61 -8.93 3.26 6.47
C ALA A 61 -8.38 1.83 6.35
N GLU A 62 -7.14 1.65 5.88
CA GLU A 62 -6.55 0.33 5.66
C GLU A 62 -5.12 0.19 6.19
N PHE A 63 -4.74 -1.04 6.57
CA PHE A 63 -3.40 -1.36 7.07
C PHE A 63 -2.90 -2.71 6.53
N GLY A 64 -1.90 -2.67 5.65
CA GLY A 64 -1.22 -3.82 5.07
C GLY A 64 -0.02 -4.26 5.90
N VAL A 65 -0.28 -4.74 7.12
CA VAL A 65 0.79 -5.14 8.06
C VAL A 65 1.40 -6.49 7.67
N HIS A 66 0.55 -7.50 7.50
CA HIS A 66 0.95 -8.88 7.19
C HIS A 66 -0.22 -9.62 6.52
N GLY A 67 0.08 -10.68 5.74
CA GLY A 67 -0.96 -11.45 5.03
C GLY A 67 -2.01 -12.11 5.93
N SER A 68 -1.71 -12.28 7.22
CA SER A 68 -2.65 -12.83 8.21
C SER A 68 -3.67 -11.82 8.74
N LEU A 69 -3.55 -10.53 8.40
CA LEU A 69 -4.46 -9.47 8.82
C LEU A 69 -5.04 -8.77 7.57
N PRO A 70 -6.17 -9.26 7.03
CA PRO A 70 -6.67 -8.87 5.71
C PRO A 70 -7.47 -7.54 5.73
N ILE A 71 -6.93 -6.49 6.34
CA ILE A 71 -7.59 -5.16 6.46
C ILE A 71 -7.01 -4.13 5.48
N TYR A 72 -6.63 -4.60 4.29
CA TYR A 72 -6.05 -3.77 3.23
C TYR A 72 -6.47 -4.24 1.84
N SER A 73 -6.32 -3.35 0.86
CA SER A 73 -6.62 -3.60 -0.55
C SER A 73 -5.47 -3.22 -1.48
N GLY A 74 -4.67 -2.21 -1.14
CA GLY A 74 -3.75 -1.61 -2.10
C GLY A 74 -2.57 -0.86 -1.50
N GLY A 75 -2.01 0.06 -2.30
CA GLY A 75 -0.77 0.75 -1.98
C GLY A 75 -0.87 1.67 -0.74
N LEU A 76 -2.04 2.26 -0.48
CA LEU A 76 -2.27 3.12 0.69
C LEU A 76 -2.12 2.31 1.99
N GLY A 77 -2.79 1.17 2.08
CA GLY A 77 -2.73 0.29 3.25
C GLY A 77 -1.37 -0.34 3.44
N VAL A 78 -0.72 -0.78 2.35
CA VAL A 78 0.65 -1.31 2.45
C VAL A 78 1.63 -0.25 2.94
N LEU A 79 1.51 1.00 2.47
CA LEU A 79 2.30 2.12 2.99
C LEU A 79 1.98 2.39 4.46
N ALA A 80 0.72 2.39 4.87
CA ALA A 80 0.32 2.54 6.27
C ALA A 80 0.97 1.46 7.15
N GLY A 81 1.01 0.21 6.68
CA GLY A 81 1.73 -0.88 7.35
C GLY A 81 3.23 -0.64 7.44
N ASP A 82 3.86 -0.19 6.37
CA ASP A 82 5.29 0.15 6.34
C ASP A 82 5.62 1.34 7.26
N ILE A 83 4.73 2.34 7.38
CA ILE A 83 4.85 3.45 8.34
C ILE A 83 4.84 2.95 9.77
N LEU A 84 3.91 2.08 10.16
CA LEU A 84 3.84 1.57 11.54
C LEU A 84 5.06 0.72 11.89
N LYS A 85 5.53 -0.12 10.94
CA LYS A 85 6.74 -0.92 11.12
C LYS A 85 7.97 -0.05 11.29
N GLU A 86 8.16 0.92 10.39
CA GLU A 86 9.30 1.83 10.48
C GLU A 86 9.25 2.71 11.74
N ALA A 87 8.06 3.17 12.16
CA ALA A 87 7.90 3.89 13.42
C ALA A 87 8.32 3.04 14.62
N SER A 88 8.04 1.72 14.60
CA SER A 88 8.56 0.79 15.58
C SER A 88 10.10 0.68 15.52
N ASP A 89 10.65 0.50 14.32
CA ASP A 89 12.09 0.28 14.10
C ASP A 89 12.95 1.47 14.55
N ILE A 90 12.51 2.70 14.28
CA ILE A 90 13.19 3.93 14.73
C ILE A 90 12.80 4.35 16.15
N GLY A 91 11.83 3.67 16.77
CA GLY A 91 11.32 3.99 18.10
C GLY A 91 10.57 5.33 18.16
N LEU A 92 9.82 5.71 17.14
CA LEU A 92 8.97 6.90 17.16
C LEU A 92 7.65 6.61 17.90
N PRO A 93 7.31 7.34 18.99
CA PRO A 93 6.03 7.16 19.68
C PRO A 93 4.84 7.40 18.75
N MET A 94 4.16 6.32 18.38
CA MET A 94 3.05 6.32 17.43
C MET A 94 2.02 5.27 17.82
N VAL A 95 0.76 5.54 17.49
CA VAL A 95 -0.35 4.59 17.50
C VAL A 95 -1.05 4.61 16.15
N GLY A 96 -1.50 3.45 15.67
CA GLY A 96 -2.36 3.34 14.49
C GLY A 96 -3.84 3.34 14.88
N VAL A 97 -4.69 3.94 14.05
CA VAL A 97 -6.16 3.86 14.20
C VAL A 97 -6.79 3.49 12.86
N GLY A 98 -7.58 2.42 12.84
CA GLY A 98 -8.28 1.90 11.66
C GLY A 98 -9.58 1.19 11.99
N LEU A 99 -10.12 0.48 11.00
CA LEU A 99 -11.33 -0.35 11.14
C LEU A 99 -10.98 -1.83 11.02
N LEU A 100 -11.65 -2.68 11.79
CA LEU A 100 -11.54 -4.14 11.66
C LEU A 100 -12.60 -4.63 10.67
N TYR A 101 -12.20 -4.83 9.40
CA TYR A 101 -13.11 -5.35 8.38
C TYR A 101 -13.28 -6.87 8.50
N ARG A 102 -14.51 -7.33 8.74
CA ARG A 102 -14.79 -8.77 8.91
C ARG A 102 -14.51 -9.61 7.66
N THR A 103 -14.62 -9.04 6.46
CA THR A 103 -14.38 -9.76 5.21
C THR A 103 -13.21 -9.22 4.39
N GLY A 104 -12.48 -8.24 4.96
CA GLY A 104 -11.41 -7.55 4.25
C GLY A 104 -11.89 -6.85 2.98
N TYR A 105 -11.08 -6.93 1.92
CA TYR A 105 -11.44 -6.38 0.60
C TYR A 105 -12.29 -7.36 -0.21
N PHE A 106 -11.66 -8.41 -0.76
CA PHE A 106 -12.30 -9.61 -1.33
C PHE A 106 -11.24 -10.62 -1.75
N HIS A 107 -11.67 -11.87 -1.94
CA HIS A 107 -10.91 -12.89 -2.65
C HIS A 107 -11.25 -12.89 -4.14
N GLN A 108 -10.21 -12.98 -4.95
CA GLN A 108 -10.30 -12.92 -6.40
C GLN A 108 -10.38 -14.31 -7.01
N ARG A 109 -11.22 -14.47 -8.03
CA ARG A 109 -11.13 -15.57 -8.99
C ARG A 109 -11.22 -15.00 -10.40
N ILE A 110 -10.45 -15.52 -11.33
CA ILE A 110 -10.55 -15.15 -12.75
C ILE A 110 -11.30 -16.29 -13.46
N ASP A 111 -12.17 -15.98 -14.42
CA ASP A 111 -12.79 -17.00 -15.25
C ASP A 111 -11.98 -17.30 -16.53
N VAL A 112 -12.45 -18.25 -17.32
CA VAL A 112 -11.76 -18.67 -18.57
C VAL A 112 -11.60 -17.53 -19.60
N THR A 113 -12.42 -16.47 -19.51
CA THR A 113 -12.36 -15.30 -20.40
C THR A 113 -11.39 -14.23 -19.92
N GLY A 114 -10.82 -14.40 -18.72
CA GLY A 114 -10.02 -13.38 -18.06
C GLY A 114 -10.83 -12.39 -17.22
N PHE A 115 -12.14 -12.59 -17.05
CA PHE A 115 -12.96 -11.68 -16.24
C PHE A 115 -12.85 -12.00 -14.76
N GLN A 116 -12.82 -10.96 -13.93
CA GLN A 116 -12.69 -11.09 -12.49
C GLN A 116 -14.03 -11.26 -11.80
N HIS A 117 -14.07 -12.21 -10.86
CA HIS A 117 -15.16 -12.45 -9.93
C HIS A 117 -14.65 -12.29 -8.49
N GLU A 118 -15.48 -11.68 -7.65
CA GLU A 118 -15.19 -11.44 -6.25
C GLU A 118 -16.05 -12.31 -5.34
N TYR A 119 -15.45 -12.77 -4.24
CA TYR A 119 -16.18 -13.38 -3.14
C TYR A 119 -15.59 -12.97 -1.80
N TRP A 120 -16.42 -12.98 -0.77
CA TRP A 120 -16.07 -12.53 0.56
C TRP A 120 -16.10 -13.72 1.51
N ILE A 121 -15.09 -13.80 2.38
CA ILE A 121 -15.01 -14.81 3.43
C ILE A 121 -15.01 -14.07 4.77
N ASP A 122 -15.98 -14.40 5.62
CA ASP A 122 -16.01 -13.87 6.98
C ASP A 122 -14.80 -14.37 7.78
N THR A 123 -14.13 -13.42 8.42
CA THR A 123 -12.97 -13.65 9.27
C THR A 123 -13.42 -13.59 10.73
N ASP A 124 -13.14 -14.65 11.48
CA ASP A 124 -13.28 -14.64 12.93
C ASP A 124 -12.14 -13.81 13.54
N PRO A 125 -12.42 -12.69 14.24
CA PRO A 125 -11.40 -11.89 14.91
C PRO A 125 -10.54 -12.69 15.89
N ASN A 126 -11.08 -13.75 16.50
CA ASN A 126 -10.29 -14.58 17.42
C ASN A 126 -9.23 -15.43 16.70
N SER A 127 -9.34 -15.56 15.37
CA SER A 127 -8.35 -16.21 14.52
C SER A 127 -7.30 -15.24 13.95
N LEU A 128 -7.46 -13.94 14.21
CA LEU A 128 -6.54 -12.89 13.78
C LEU A 128 -5.47 -12.63 14.85
N PRO A 129 -4.30 -12.06 14.47
CA PRO A 129 -3.27 -11.64 15.42
C PRO A 129 -3.66 -10.34 16.14
N CYS A 130 -4.86 -10.29 16.72
CA CYS A 130 -5.36 -9.16 17.49
C CYS A 130 -5.95 -9.62 18.83
N VAL A 131 -5.98 -8.69 19.79
CA VAL A 131 -6.60 -8.91 21.10
C VAL A 131 -7.71 -7.91 21.31
N ARG A 132 -8.82 -8.34 21.89
CA ARG A 132 -9.90 -7.43 22.27
C ARG A 132 -9.46 -6.59 23.46
N VAL A 133 -9.62 -5.27 23.37
CA VAL A 133 -9.26 -4.37 24.46
C VAL A 133 -10.37 -4.37 25.49
N THR A 134 -10.00 -4.53 26.76
CA THR A 134 -10.94 -4.56 27.90
C THR A 134 -10.59 -3.47 28.89
N GLY A 135 -11.61 -2.89 29.53
CA GLY A 135 -11.46 -1.97 30.64
C GLY A 135 -11.02 -2.66 31.94
N PRO A 136 -10.80 -1.90 33.02
CA PRO A 136 -10.44 -2.44 34.34
C PRO A 136 -11.49 -3.40 34.93
N ASP A 137 -12.74 -3.29 34.48
CA ASP A 137 -13.86 -4.16 34.84
C ASP A 137 -13.90 -5.48 34.05
N GLY A 138 -12.97 -5.68 33.12
CA GLY A 138 -12.91 -6.84 32.23
C GLY A 138 -13.91 -6.80 31.07
N LEU A 139 -14.71 -5.73 30.95
CA LEU A 139 -15.66 -5.56 29.85
C LEU A 139 -14.94 -4.98 28.61
N PRO A 140 -15.41 -5.29 27.39
CA PRO A 140 -14.85 -4.69 26.18
C PRO A 140 -14.91 -3.16 26.23
N VAL A 141 -13.82 -2.50 25.86
CA VAL A 141 -13.85 -1.06 25.61
C VAL A 141 -14.71 -0.80 24.39
N THR A 142 -15.74 0.03 24.55
CA THR A 142 -16.64 0.44 23.48
C THR A 142 -16.76 1.94 23.38
N VAL A 143 -17.04 2.42 22.17
CA VAL A 143 -17.38 3.82 21.87
C VAL A 143 -18.64 3.86 21.04
N SER A 144 -19.46 4.89 21.21
CA SER A 144 -20.66 5.11 20.40
C SER A 144 -20.46 6.27 19.44
N VAL A 145 -20.97 6.14 18.21
CA VAL A 145 -20.97 7.19 17.18
C VAL A 145 -22.40 7.37 16.68
N PRO A 146 -22.96 8.60 16.72
CA PRO A 146 -24.32 8.84 16.25
C PRO A 146 -24.33 8.90 14.72
N ILE A 147 -24.88 7.86 14.08
CA ILE A 147 -24.94 7.70 12.63
C ILE A 147 -26.40 7.49 12.24
N ASP A 148 -26.92 8.28 11.31
CA ASP A 148 -28.35 8.30 10.97
C ASP A 148 -29.19 8.49 12.26
N ASP A 149 -30.21 7.67 12.51
CA ASP A 149 -30.99 7.65 13.75
C ASP A 149 -30.43 6.69 14.83
N ASP A 150 -29.35 5.95 14.54
CA ASP A 150 -28.78 4.90 15.41
C ASP A 150 -27.48 5.32 16.13
N ASP A 151 -27.33 4.93 17.40
CA ASP A 151 -26.06 5.03 18.12
C ASP A 151 -25.20 3.79 17.84
N VAL A 152 -24.40 3.87 16.77
CA VAL A 152 -23.56 2.75 16.33
C VAL A 152 -22.40 2.57 17.31
N THR A 153 -22.44 1.47 18.05
CA THR A 153 -21.40 1.11 19.01
C THR A 153 -20.25 0.37 18.31
N ALA A 154 -19.00 0.73 18.59
CA ALA A 154 -17.82 -0.01 18.15
C ALA A 154 -17.05 -0.53 19.35
N GLN A 155 -16.63 -1.79 19.30
CA GLN A 155 -15.63 -2.34 20.23
C GLN A 155 -14.21 -2.14 19.67
N VAL A 156 -13.22 -2.10 20.56
CA VAL A 156 -11.82 -1.87 20.17
C VAL A 156 -11.00 -3.16 20.23
N TRP A 157 -10.27 -3.41 19.14
CA TRP A 157 -9.24 -4.45 19.04
C TRP A 157 -7.86 -3.81 18.95
N ARG A 158 -6.83 -4.50 19.44
CA ARG A 158 -5.43 -4.07 19.37
C ARG A 158 -4.59 -5.12 18.63
N VAL A 159 -3.75 -4.64 17.72
CA VAL A 159 -2.67 -5.37 17.07
C VAL A 159 -1.37 -4.67 17.43
N ASP A 160 -0.35 -5.39 17.86
CA ASP A 160 0.98 -4.79 18.08
C ASP A 160 1.84 -4.97 16.83
N VAL A 161 2.16 -3.85 16.17
CA VAL A 161 3.10 -3.80 15.03
C VAL A 161 4.47 -3.46 15.58
N GLY A 162 5.21 -4.49 15.98
CA GLY A 162 6.41 -4.31 16.81
C GLY A 162 6.03 -3.61 18.12
N ARG A 163 6.53 -2.39 18.31
CA ARG A 163 6.27 -1.55 19.48
C ARG A 163 5.04 -0.63 19.33
N VAL A 164 4.52 -0.49 18.11
CA VAL A 164 3.45 0.46 17.77
C VAL A 164 2.08 -0.24 17.87
N PRO A 165 1.20 0.17 18.81
CA PRO A 165 -0.15 -0.40 18.88
C PRO A 165 -1.02 0.17 17.76
N LEU A 166 -1.71 -0.73 17.05
CA LEU A 166 -2.74 -0.44 16.07
C LEU A 166 -4.11 -0.79 16.66
N TYR A 167 -4.95 0.23 16.86
CA TYR A 167 -6.32 0.08 17.33
C TYR A 167 -7.30 -0.01 16.17
N LEU A 168 -8.15 -1.03 16.18
CA LEU A 168 -9.12 -1.31 15.13
C LEU A 168 -10.54 -1.31 15.72
N LEU A 169 -11.41 -0.48 15.15
CA LEU A 169 -12.81 -0.38 15.56
C LEU A 169 -13.68 -1.40 14.82
N ASP A 170 -14.55 -2.08 15.55
CA ASP A 170 -15.43 -3.14 15.04
C ASP A 170 -16.87 -2.90 15.49
N THR A 171 -17.79 -2.71 14.54
CA THR A 171 -19.21 -2.48 14.80
C THR A 171 -20.06 -3.75 14.73
N ASP A 172 -19.46 -4.92 14.45
CA ASP A 172 -20.19 -6.20 14.41
C ASP A 172 -20.53 -6.69 15.82
N LEU A 173 -21.51 -6.03 16.42
CA LEU A 173 -21.98 -6.20 17.79
C LEU A 173 -23.49 -6.45 17.82
N PRO A 174 -24.01 -7.38 18.64
CA PRO A 174 -25.43 -7.73 18.67
C PRO A 174 -26.38 -6.58 19.01
N GLN A 175 -25.91 -5.57 19.76
CA GLN A 175 -26.71 -4.40 20.12
C GLN A 175 -26.92 -3.41 18.97
N ASN A 176 -26.08 -3.46 17.92
CA ASN A 176 -26.24 -2.61 16.76
C ASN A 176 -27.31 -3.18 15.82
N THR A 177 -27.94 -2.30 15.05
CA THR A 177 -28.80 -2.72 13.93
C THR A 177 -28.00 -3.51 12.89
N ALA A 178 -28.69 -4.27 12.03
CA ALA A 178 -28.03 -5.02 10.96
C ALA A 178 -27.18 -4.10 10.04
N VAL A 179 -27.65 -2.87 9.81
CA VAL A 179 -26.94 -1.84 9.06
C VAL A 179 -25.74 -1.33 9.86
N GLY A 180 -25.90 -1.02 11.15
CA GLY A 180 -24.78 -0.62 12.02
C GLY A 180 -23.66 -1.66 12.09
N ARG A 181 -24.01 -2.95 12.13
CA ARG A 181 -23.04 -4.06 12.05
C ARG A 181 -22.33 -4.15 10.71
N TRP A 182 -23.01 -3.76 9.62
CA TRP A 182 -22.45 -3.78 8.28
C TRP A 182 -21.35 -2.73 8.06
N VAL A 183 -21.30 -1.67 8.89
CA VAL A 183 -20.33 -0.57 8.75
C VAL A 183 -18.89 -1.10 8.71
N THR A 184 -18.50 -2.05 9.55
CA THR A 184 -17.16 -2.68 9.51
C THR A 184 -17.15 -4.06 8.86
N SER A 185 -18.10 -4.35 7.95
CA SER A 185 -18.12 -5.64 7.25
C SER A 185 -17.05 -5.73 6.16
N ARG A 186 -16.91 -4.68 5.33
CA ARG A 186 -16.12 -4.67 4.07
C ARG A 186 -15.31 -3.40 3.93
N LEU A 187 -14.07 -3.56 3.46
CA LEU A 187 -13.23 -2.45 3.05
C LEU A 187 -13.70 -1.91 1.69
N TYR A 188 -13.81 -0.58 1.59
CA TYR A 188 -14.26 0.15 0.39
C TYR A 188 -15.65 -0.28 -0.11
N GLU A 189 -16.62 -0.33 0.80
CA GLU A 189 -18.02 -0.59 0.47
C GLU A 189 -18.54 0.41 -0.57
N SER A 190 -19.23 -0.10 -1.58
CA SER A 190 -19.81 0.65 -2.69
C SER A 190 -20.99 1.52 -2.30
N ASN A 191 -21.73 1.13 -1.25
CA ASN A 191 -22.83 1.91 -0.73
C ASN A 191 -22.31 3.19 -0.07
N ARG A 192 -22.66 4.35 -0.66
CA ARG A 192 -22.22 5.69 -0.23
C ARG A 192 -22.61 6.03 1.21
N ALA A 193 -23.79 5.63 1.67
CA ALA A 193 -24.23 5.87 3.05
C ALA A 193 -23.40 5.05 4.06
N ILE A 194 -23.13 3.78 3.76
CA ILE A 194 -22.23 2.95 4.58
C ILE A 194 -20.81 3.53 4.58
N ARG A 195 -20.35 4.06 3.45
CA ARG A 195 -19.04 4.71 3.36
C ARG A 195 -18.94 5.97 4.24
N LEU A 196 -19.98 6.80 4.28
CA LEU A 196 -20.07 7.90 5.25
C LEU A 196 -20.07 7.40 6.70
N ALA A 197 -20.79 6.32 7.00
CA ALA A 197 -20.79 5.70 8.31
C ALA A 197 -19.38 5.20 8.69
N GLN A 198 -18.64 4.60 7.75
CA GLN A 198 -17.25 4.19 7.94
C GLN A 198 -16.34 5.38 8.28
N TYR A 199 -16.49 6.51 7.57
CA TYR A 199 -15.73 7.73 7.88
C TYR A 199 -16.07 8.27 9.27
N ALA A 200 -17.33 8.18 9.70
CA ALA A 200 -17.74 8.60 11.03
C ALA A 200 -17.15 7.69 12.12
N VAL A 201 -17.20 6.36 11.95
CA VAL A 201 -16.60 5.41 12.89
C VAL A 201 -15.08 5.60 12.95
N LEU A 202 -14.40 5.75 11.80
CA LEU A 202 -12.96 5.94 11.76
C LEU A 202 -12.53 7.29 12.36
N GLY A 203 -13.18 8.38 11.97
CA GLY A 203 -12.84 9.74 12.43
C GLY A 203 -13.30 10.01 13.86
N VAL A 204 -14.62 10.07 14.06
CA VAL A 204 -15.22 10.39 15.38
C VAL A 204 -15.00 9.25 16.36
N GLY A 205 -15.30 8.01 15.95
CA GLY A 205 -15.10 6.83 16.80
C GLY A 205 -13.62 6.63 17.14
N GLY A 206 -12.71 6.85 16.20
CA GLY A 206 -11.26 6.77 16.42
C GLY A 206 -10.75 7.74 17.50
N VAL A 207 -11.16 9.01 17.43
CA VAL A 207 -10.81 10.01 18.45
C VAL A 207 -11.38 9.64 19.82
N ARG A 208 -12.65 9.22 19.88
CA ARG A 208 -13.29 8.75 21.12
C ARG A 208 -12.60 7.51 21.70
N ALA A 209 -12.16 6.58 20.85
CA ALA A 209 -11.49 5.36 21.28
C ALA A 209 -10.15 5.70 21.95
N LEU A 210 -9.33 6.54 21.32
CA LEU A 210 -8.07 6.99 21.90
C LEU A 210 -8.28 7.67 23.26
N ARG A 211 -9.27 8.56 23.37
CA ARG A 211 -9.63 9.22 24.64
C ARG A 211 -10.03 8.21 25.72
N THR A 212 -10.87 7.24 25.37
CA THR A 212 -11.34 6.19 26.30
C THR A 212 -10.19 5.31 26.78
N LEU A 213 -9.17 5.12 25.94
CA LEU A 213 -7.94 4.39 26.27
C LEU A 213 -6.91 5.22 27.05
N GLY A 214 -7.19 6.51 27.30
CA GLY A 214 -6.24 7.42 27.95
C GLY A 214 -5.05 7.80 27.07
N VAL A 215 -5.17 7.67 25.75
CA VAL A 215 -4.15 8.08 24.79
C VAL A 215 -4.46 9.52 24.35
N GLU A 216 -3.51 10.44 24.57
CA GLU A 216 -3.65 11.85 24.22
C GLU A 216 -2.64 12.26 23.13
N PRO A 217 -2.97 12.12 21.84
CA PRO A 217 -2.01 12.38 20.77
C PRO A 217 -1.51 13.83 20.71
N SER A 218 -0.22 14.00 20.45
CA SER A 218 0.37 15.31 20.10
C SER A 218 -0.04 15.76 18.70
N VAL A 219 -0.19 14.79 17.80
CA VAL A 219 -0.56 14.99 16.39
C VAL A 219 -1.51 13.89 15.94
N TYR A 220 -2.56 14.27 15.21
CA TYR A 220 -3.41 13.38 14.42
C TYR A 220 -2.96 13.48 12.97
N HIS A 221 -2.44 12.38 12.42
CA HIS A 221 -2.10 12.28 11.02
C HIS A 221 -3.24 11.57 10.29
N PHE A 222 -3.95 12.34 9.48
CA PHE A 222 -5.01 11.83 8.62
C PHE A 222 -4.45 11.40 7.27
N ASN A 223 -4.50 10.08 7.03
CA ASN A 223 -4.03 9.49 5.79
C ASN A 223 -5.19 9.35 4.79
N GLU A 224 -5.22 10.24 3.80
CA GLU A 224 -6.36 10.53 2.91
C GLU A 224 -7.60 11.05 3.68
N GLY A 225 -8.68 11.45 2.98
CA GLY A 225 -9.85 12.09 3.61
C GLY A 225 -10.65 11.21 4.59
N HIS A 226 -10.43 9.89 4.62
CA HIS A 226 -11.28 8.95 5.37
C HIS A 226 -11.50 9.27 6.88
N PRO A 227 -10.49 9.70 7.67
CA PRO A 227 -10.65 10.01 9.09
C PRO A 227 -11.03 11.49 9.35
N ALA A 228 -11.27 12.30 8.31
CA ALA A 228 -11.40 13.77 8.42
C ALA A 228 -12.49 14.22 9.41
N LEU A 229 -13.56 13.43 9.57
CA LEU A 229 -14.65 13.72 10.51
C LEU A 229 -14.19 13.76 11.98
N GLY A 230 -13.02 13.21 12.31
CA GLY A 230 -12.42 13.33 13.64
C GLY A 230 -12.18 14.79 14.07
N VAL A 231 -12.05 15.72 13.12
CA VAL A 231 -11.93 17.17 13.40
C VAL A 231 -13.09 17.69 14.24
N PHE A 232 -14.32 17.21 14.02
CA PHE A 232 -15.48 17.68 14.76
C PHE A 232 -15.46 17.23 16.22
N GLU A 233 -14.94 16.03 16.49
CA GLU A 233 -14.73 15.54 17.85
C GLU A 233 -13.61 16.32 18.55
N LEU A 234 -12.52 16.66 17.85
CA LEU A 234 -11.45 17.51 18.37
C LEU A 234 -11.90 18.96 18.63
N LEU A 235 -12.83 19.47 17.82
CA LEU A 235 -13.42 20.79 17.98
C LEU A 235 -14.36 20.84 19.19
N ALA A 236 -15.12 19.77 19.43
CA ALA A 236 -15.96 19.63 20.62
C ALA A 236 -15.12 19.64 21.90
N ASP A 237 -13.92 19.04 21.89
CA ASP A 237 -12.98 19.05 23.02
C ASP A 237 -12.47 20.45 23.39
N GLN A 238 -12.52 21.41 22.47
CA GLN A 238 -12.13 22.79 22.76
C GLN A 238 -13.15 23.54 23.65
N GLY A 239 -14.30 22.93 23.94
CA GLY A 239 -15.37 23.55 24.72
C GLY A 239 -15.87 24.85 24.08
N THR A 240 -16.26 25.83 24.90
CA THR A 240 -16.71 27.16 24.47
C THR A 240 -15.66 28.25 24.70
N ILE A 241 -14.42 27.87 25.00
CA ILE A 241 -13.34 28.82 25.30
C ILE A 241 -12.77 29.36 23.99
N GLY A 242 -12.71 30.68 23.87
CA GLY A 242 -12.27 31.35 22.64
C GLY A 242 -13.37 31.37 21.56
N ASP A 243 -13.16 32.20 20.54
CA ASP A 243 -14.06 32.20 19.39
C ASP A 243 -13.89 30.96 18.50
N GLU A 244 -14.76 30.79 17.50
CA GLU A 244 -14.73 29.64 16.60
C GLU A 244 -13.41 29.54 15.82
N ALA A 245 -12.83 30.68 15.43
CA ALA A 245 -11.58 30.72 14.69
C ALA A 245 -10.40 30.26 15.56
N GLU A 246 -10.34 30.69 16.82
CA GLU A 246 -9.34 30.24 17.79
C GLU A 246 -9.46 28.73 18.09
N ARG A 247 -10.69 28.23 18.25
CA ARG A 247 -10.96 26.80 18.45
C ARG A 247 -10.51 25.98 17.25
N LEU A 248 -10.86 26.40 16.04
CA LEU A 248 -10.43 25.74 14.80
C LEU A 248 -8.90 25.78 14.65
N GLN A 249 -8.26 26.89 15.01
CA GLN A 249 -6.80 26.99 14.98
C GLN A 249 -6.15 25.97 15.92
N ARG A 250 -6.66 25.78 17.15
CA ARG A 250 -6.14 24.75 18.07
C ARG A 250 -6.33 23.33 17.53
N VAL A 251 -7.39 23.08 16.76
CA VAL A 251 -7.57 21.79 16.05
C VAL A 251 -6.54 21.65 14.93
N ARG A 252 -6.35 22.69 14.10
CA ARG A 252 -5.32 22.72 13.04
C ARG A 252 -3.93 22.43 13.61
N ASP A 253 -3.60 23.01 14.76
CA ASP A 253 -2.32 22.81 15.43
C ASP A 253 -2.06 21.35 15.85
N LYS A 254 -3.10 20.50 15.86
CA LYS A 254 -3.01 19.06 16.14
C LYS A 254 -3.13 18.18 14.90
N VAL A 255 -3.63 18.66 13.77
CA VAL A 255 -3.94 17.82 12.61
C VAL A 255 -2.94 18.04 11.46
N VAL A 256 -2.45 16.94 10.90
CA VAL A 256 -1.67 16.92 9.64
C VAL A 256 -2.33 15.96 8.65
N PHE A 257 -2.14 16.21 7.36
CA PHE A 257 -2.86 15.51 6.31
C PHE A 257 -1.95 15.04 5.17
N THR A 258 -2.07 13.78 4.76
CA THR A 258 -1.44 13.29 3.53
C THR A 258 -2.51 12.95 2.49
N THR A 259 -2.38 13.48 1.27
CA THR A 259 -3.24 13.10 0.13
C THR A 259 -2.50 12.13 -0.81
N HIS A 260 -3.22 11.13 -1.32
CA HIS A 260 -2.69 10.11 -2.23
C HIS A 260 -3.36 10.12 -3.60
N THR A 261 -4.41 10.93 -3.75
CA THR A 261 -5.31 10.88 -4.89
C THR A 261 -4.95 11.96 -5.92
N PRO A 262 -4.45 11.59 -7.12
CA PRO A 262 -3.98 12.55 -8.13
C PRO A 262 -5.10 13.06 -9.05
N VAL A 263 -6.36 12.63 -8.86
CA VAL A 263 -7.50 12.98 -9.72
C VAL A 263 -8.70 13.48 -8.92
N PRO A 264 -9.42 14.51 -9.39
CA PRO A 264 -10.62 15.00 -8.72
C PRO A 264 -11.68 13.92 -8.52
N ALA A 265 -11.90 13.06 -9.53
CA ALA A 265 -12.89 11.98 -9.47
C ALA A 265 -12.60 10.91 -8.39
N GLY A 266 -11.37 10.84 -7.89
CA GLY A 266 -11.01 9.95 -6.78
C GLY A 266 -11.28 10.55 -5.39
N ASN A 267 -11.59 11.84 -5.32
CA ASN A 267 -11.92 12.54 -4.08
C ASN A 267 -13.44 12.58 -3.91
N GLU A 268 -13.96 11.77 -3.02
CA GLU A 268 -15.40 11.61 -2.84
C GLU A 268 -16.05 12.83 -2.22
N THR A 269 -17.17 13.25 -2.83
CA THR A 269 -18.03 14.30 -2.33
C THR A 269 -19.47 13.81 -2.21
N TYR A 270 -20.19 14.35 -1.26
CA TYR A 270 -21.55 13.97 -0.89
C TYR A 270 -22.47 15.17 -0.95
N ASP A 271 -23.67 14.96 -1.45
CA ASP A 271 -24.68 16.02 -1.42
C ASP A 271 -25.13 16.30 0.02
N ARG A 272 -25.82 17.43 0.19
CA ARG A 272 -26.34 17.87 1.47
C ARG A 272 -27.20 16.79 2.16
N GLY A 273 -28.08 16.14 1.40
CA GLY A 273 -29.03 15.17 1.94
C GLY A 273 -28.33 13.91 2.43
N GLU A 274 -27.34 13.42 1.69
CA GLU A 274 -26.49 12.30 2.09
C GLU A 274 -25.74 12.60 3.40
N VAL A 275 -25.10 13.77 3.48
CA VAL A 275 -24.33 14.16 4.67
C VAL A 275 -25.23 14.38 5.87
N LEU A 276 -26.30 15.15 5.75
CA LEU A 276 -27.18 15.45 6.89
C LEU A 276 -28.04 14.26 7.30
N GLY A 277 -28.36 13.35 6.37
CA GLY A 277 -29.01 12.08 6.69
C GLY A 277 -28.12 11.23 7.58
N MET A 278 -26.87 10.98 7.17
CA MET A 278 -25.98 10.08 7.91
C MET A 278 -25.30 10.73 9.12
N LEU A 279 -24.96 12.02 9.04
CA LEU A 279 -24.09 12.71 9.99
C LEU A 279 -24.79 13.89 10.69
N GLY A 280 -26.11 14.08 10.48
CA GLY A 280 -26.85 15.22 11.01
C GLY A 280 -26.73 15.38 12.53
N ARG A 281 -26.76 14.28 13.29
CA ARG A 281 -26.57 14.31 14.75
C ARG A 281 -25.15 14.67 15.17
N ILE A 282 -24.14 14.35 14.37
CA ILE A 282 -22.76 14.83 14.59
C ILE A 282 -22.72 16.34 14.38
N ALA A 283 -23.34 16.83 13.30
CA ALA A 283 -23.44 18.26 13.01
C ALA A 283 -24.19 19.03 14.11
N ASP A 284 -25.24 18.46 14.69
CA ASP A 284 -26.00 19.07 15.79
C ASP A 284 -25.16 19.27 17.05
N VAL A 285 -24.30 18.31 17.38
CA VAL A 285 -23.36 18.42 18.51
C VAL A 285 -22.36 19.55 18.28
N THR A 286 -21.99 19.82 17.03
CA THR A 286 -21.11 20.95 16.69
C THR A 286 -21.80 22.31 16.68
N GLY A 287 -23.15 22.33 16.61
CA GLY A 287 -23.99 23.51 16.81
C GLY A 287 -24.45 24.23 15.54
N ASP A 288 -23.82 24.01 14.39
CA ASP A 288 -24.22 24.62 13.10
C ASP A 288 -24.05 23.64 11.93
N ARG A 289 -25.18 23.21 11.37
CA ARG A 289 -25.22 22.29 10.22
C ARG A 289 -24.71 22.91 8.92
N GLU A 290 -24.88 24.22 8.70
CA GLU A 290 -24.31 24.87 7.52
C GLU A 290 -22.80 24.95 7.64
N ALA A 291 -22.28 25.37 8.80
CA ALA A 291 -20.84 25.41 9.03
C ALA A 291 -20.21 24.01 8.86
N PHE A 292 -20.88 22.96 9.36
CA PHE A 292 -20.47 21.57 9.19
C PHE A 292 -20.33 21.19 7.71
N LEU A 293 -21.34 21.50 6.88
CA LEU A 293 -21.30 21.21 5.45
C LEU A 293 -20.25 22.04 4.72
N ALA A 294 -20.21 23.35 5.02
CA ALA A 294 -19.29 24.31 4.44
C ALA A 294 -17.83 23.93 4.70
N ALA A 295 -17.53 23.31 5.85
CA ALA A 295 -16.20 22.83 6.21
C ALA A 295 -15.65 21.76 5.25
N GLY A 296 -16.48 21.04 4.49
CA GLY A 296 -16.05 20.12 3.44
C GLY A 296 -16.26 20.62 2.01
N ARG A 297 -16.80 21.83 1.79
CA ARG A 297 -16.93 22.42 0.44
C ARG A 297 -15.62 23.05 -0.03
N VAL A 298 -15.44 23.19 -1.34
CA VAL A 298 -14.33 23.96 -1.92
C VAL A 298 -14.61 25.45 -1.77
N ASP A 299 -15.79 25.90 -2.18
CA ASP A 299 -16.36 27.21 -1.90
C ASP A 299 -17.40 27.10 -0.77
N PRO A 300 -17.04 27.52 0.48
CA PRO A 300 -17.96 27.49 1.61
C PRO A 300 -19.28 28.24 1.39
N SER A 301 -19.29 29.25 0.51
CA SER A 301 -20.46 30.09 0.23
C SER A 301 -21.44 29.47 -0.78
N ASN A 302 -21.01 28.46 -1.53
CA ASN A 302 -21.86 27.76 -2.47
C ASN A 302 -22.65 26.65 -1.76
N HIS A 303 -23.88 26.96 -1.34
CA HIS A 303 -24.72 26.02 -0.59
C HIS A 303 -25.11 24.75 -1.37
N ASP A 304 -25.04 24.79 -2.70
CA ASP A 304 -25.34 23.66 -3.58
C ASP A 304 -24.09 22.79 -3.87
N GLU A 305 -22.90 23.23 -3.48
CA GLU A 305 -21.68 22.44 -3.68
C GLU A 305 -21.66 21.22 -2.73
N PRO A 306 -21.42 20.01 -3.27
CA PRO A 306 -21.20 18.81 -2.47
C PRO A 306 -20.04 18.95 -1.48
N SER A 307 -20.17 18.34 -0.31
CA SER A 307 -19.16 18.35 0.74
C SER A 307 -18.24 17.14 0.64
N GLY A 308 -16.92 17.35 0.68
CA GLY A 308 -15.89 16.32 0.54
C GLY A 308 -14.96 16.24 1.74
N MET A 309 -14.52 15.01 2.05
CA MET A 309 -13.67 14.76 3.22
C MET A 309 -12.23 15.27 3.03
N THR A 310 -11.72 15.30 1.79
CA THR A 310 -10.39 15.83 1.50
C THR A 310 -10.33 17.35 1.70
N ALA A 311 -11.35 18.09 1.26
CA ALA A 311 -11.45 19.52 1.51
C ALA A 311 -11.55 19.83 3.02
N LEU A 312 -12.32 19.03 3.76
CA LEU A 312 -12.37 19.09 5.22
C LEU A 312 -10.99 18.87 5.86
N ALA A 313 -10.27 17.82 5.45
CA ALA A 313 -8.95 17.51 5.97
C ALA A 313 -7.93 18.62 5.67
N LEU A 314 -7.88 19.11 4.43
CA LEU A 314 -7.00 20.21 4.03
C LEU A 314 -7.26 21.46 4.85
N ARG A 315 -8.52 21.88 4.96
CA ARG A 315 -8.92 23.08 5.73
C ARG A 315 -8.63 22.97 7.21
N SER A 316 -8.61 21.75 7.75
CA SER A 316 -8.49 21.50 9.19
C SER A 316 -7.09 21.07 9.62
N SER A 317 -6.12 21.04 8.70
CA SER A 317 -4.73 20.66 8.98
C SER A 317 -3.80 21.87 9.03
N ARG A 318 -2.77 21.84 9.89
CA ARG A 318 -1.68 22.83 9.84
C ARG A 318 -0.66 22.55 8.73
N HIS A 319 -0.59 21.30 8.29
CA HIS A 319 0.32 20.85 7.25
C HIS A 319 -0.35 19.79 6.38
N ALA A 320 -0.21 19.93 5.07
CA ALA A 320 -0.66 18.96 4.10
C ALA A 320 0.49 18.58 3.16
N ASN A 321 0.61 17.30 2.81
CA ASN A 321 1.62 16.84 1.87
C ASN A 321 1.08 15.83 0.86
N ALA A 322 1.64 15.88 -0.34
CA ALA A 322 1.59 14.82 -1.34
C ALA A 322 2.67 13.75 -1.06
N VAL A 323 2.75 12.74 -1.94
CA VAL A 323 3.51 11.49 -1.73
C VAL A 323 4.65 11.25 -2.73
N SER A 324 4.89 12.22 -3.59
CA SER A 324 6.06 12.40 -4.45
C SER A 324 6.14 13.86 -4.87
N ARG A 325 7.26 14.30 -5.43
CA ARG A 325 7.41 15.69 -5.91
C ARG A 325 6.39 16.03 -7.00
N ARG A 326 6.28 15.17 -8.02
CA ARG A 326 5.35 15.34 -9.14
C ARG A 326 3.89 15.32 -8.68
N HIS A 327 3.55 14.47 -7.71
CA HIS A 327 2.21 14.51 -7.11
C HIS A 327 1.94 15.80 -6.33
N GLY A 328 2.96 16.39 -5.70
CA GLY A 328 2.84 17.70 -5.06
C GLY A 328 2.39 18.80 -6.02
N GLU A 329 2.93 18.81 -7.24
CA GLU A 329 2.52 19.75 -8.30
C GLU A 329 1.05 19.52 -8.72
N VAL A 330 0.68 18.26 -8.95
CA VAL A 330 -0.70 17.87 -9.31
C VAL A 330 -1.69 18.24 -8.20
N ALA A 331 -1.37 17.91 -6.95
CA ALA A 331 -2.22 18.18 -5.79
C ALA A 331 -2.40 19.69 -5.56
N ARG A 332 -1.33 20.48 -5.69
CA ARG A 332 -1.39 21.94 -5.60
C ARG A 332 -2.29 22.55 -6.68
N ALA A 333 -2.16 22.10 -7.93
CA ALA A 333 -3.01 22.56 -9.03
C ALA A 333 -4.48 22.18 -8.81
N MET A 334 -4.74 20.93 -8.40
CA MET A 334 -6.09 20.42 -8.16
C MET A 334 -6.81 21.14 -7.01
N TRP A 335 -6.09 21.44 -5.92
CA TRP A 335 -6.66 22.04 -4.71
C TRP A 335 -6.48 23.55 -4.62
N GLN A 336 -5.91 24.21 -5.63
CA GLN A 336 -5.79 25.67 -5.69
C GLN A 336 -7.11 26.41 -5.43
N PRO A 337 -8.29 25.94 -5.89
CA PRO A 337 -9.57 26.59 -5.57
C PRO A 337 -9.88 26.73 -4.07
N LEU A 338 -9.31 25.90 -3.19
CA LEU A 338 -9.44 26.05 -1.73
C LEU A 338 -8.66 27.25 -1.15
N PHE A 339 -7.75 27.83 -1.94
CA PHE A 339 -6.84 28.89 -1.52
C PHE A 339 -6.98 30.12 -2.44
N PRO A 340 -8.11 30.84 -2.37
CA PRO A 340 -8.36 31.98 -3.24
C PRO A 340 -7.27 33.05 -3.08
N GLY A 341 -6.83 33.61 -4.21
CA GLY A 341 -5.76 34.60 -4.27
C GLY A 341 -4.34 34.01 -4.26
N ARG A 342 -4.17 32.69 -4.17
CA ARG A 342 -2.88 32.02 -4.32
C ARG A 342 -2.71 31.44 -5.72
N SER A 343 -1.49 31.50 -6.25
CA SER A 343 -1.13 30.68 -7.40
C SER A 343 -1.06 29.20 -7.00
N ALA A 344 -1.06 28.28 -7.96
CA ALA A 344 -0.88 26.86 -7.65
C ALA A 344 0.43 26.61 -6.86
N ASP A 345 1.51 27.31 -7.19
CA ASP A 345 2.81 27.14 -6.51
C ASP A 345 2.80 27.63 -5.06
N ASP A 346 1.90 28.55 -4.70
CA ASP A 346 1.74 29.09 -3.35
C ASP A 346 0.73 28.31 -2.48
N VAL A 347 0.08 27.28 -3.05
CA VAL A 347 -0.79 26.38 -2.30
C VAL A 347 0.06 25.61 -1.28
N PRO A 348 -0.31 25.61 0.03
CA PRO A 348 0.51 25.08 1.10
C PRO A 348 0.43 23.55 1.20
N ILE A 349 0.64 22.86 0.08
CA ILE A 349 0.74 21.40 -0.02
C ILE A 349 2.19 21.06 -0.40
N GLY A 350 2.92 20.51 0.57
CA GLY A 350 4.28 20.01 0.40
C GLY A 350 4.30 18.61 -0.22
N HIS A 351 5.43 17.91 -0.07
CA HIS A 351 5.51 16.49 -0.37
C HIS A 351 6.44 15.76 0.61
N VAL A 352 6.08 14.52 0.92
CA VAL A 352 6.96 13.54 1.53
C VAL A 352 6.94 12.34 0.61
N THR A 353 8.04 12.07 -0.09
CA THR A 353 8.12 10.93 -1.00
C THR A 353 7.95 9.63 -0.22
N ASN A 354 7.06 8.75 -0.70
CA ASN A 354 6.88 7.43 -0.10
C ASN A 354 8.19 6.62 -0.07
N GLY A 355 8.35 5.84 0.99
CA GLY A 355 9.37 4.81 1.10
C GLY A 355 8.73 3.47 1.45
N VAL A 356 9.52 2.41 1.42
CA VAL A 356 9.08 1.05 1.73
C VAL A 356 9.91 0.48 2.87
N HIS A 357 9.26 -0.33 3.71
CA HIS A 357 9.92 -0.90 4.89
C HIS A 357 10.94 -1.96 4.46
N VAL A 358 12.23 -1.58 4.45
CA VAL A 358 13.32 -2.39 3.88
C VAL A 358 13.31 -3.82 4.43
N PRO A 359 13.21 -4.07 5.76
CA PRO A 359 13.19 -5.43 6.31
C PRO A 359 12.00 -6.28 5.86
N THR A 360 10.86 -5.67 5.50
CA THR A 360 9.69 -6.43 5.00
C THR A 360 9.88 -6.86 3.55
N TRP A 361 10.45 -5.99 2.71
CA TRP A 361 10.47 -6.19 1.27
C TRP A 361 11.80 -6.72 0.74
N LEU A 362 12.85 -6.73 1.56
CA LEU A 362 14.14 -7.31 1.26
C LEU A 362 14.37 -8.57 2.09
N GLY A 363 14.23 -9.72 1.44
CA GLY A 363 14.49 -11.04 2.02
C GLY A 363 15.25 -11.96 1.07
N GLY A 364 15.52 -13.18 1.54
CA GLY A 364 16.12 -14.24 0.73
C GLY A 364 17.55 -13.90 0.23
N PRO A 365 17.94 -14.39 -0.96
CA PRO A 365 19.33 -14.31 -1.43
C PRO A 365 19.91 -12.90 -1.47
N MET A 366 19.11 -11.89 -1.84
CA MET A 366 19.59 -10.50 -1.91
C MET A 366 19.84 -9.93 -0.52
N ARG A 367 19.01 -10.27 0.46
CA ARG A 367 19.23 -9.85 1.84
C ARG A 367 20.53 -10.43 2.39
N ASP A 368 20.75 -11.72 2.19
CA ASP A 368 21.95 -12.42 2.65
C ASP A 368 23.23 -11.88 1.99
N LEU A 369 23.13 -11.44 0.74
CA LEU A 369 24.22 -10.75 0.05
C LEU A 369 24.52 -9.39 0.71
N LEU A 370 23.52 -8.54 0.86
CA LEU A 370 23.70 -7.20 1.41
C LEU A 370 24.14 -7.23 2.89
N ASP A 371 23.66 -8.17 3.69
CA ASP A 371 24.12 -8.35 5.08
C ASP A 371 25.63 -8.62 5.18
N ARG A 372 26.23 -9.32 4.20
CA ARG A 372 27.67 -9.60 4.16
C ARG A 372 28.52 -8.40 3.74
N HIS A 373 27.97 -7.51 2.91
CA HIS A 373 28.73 -6.41 2.30
C HIS A 373 28.48 -5.04 2.93
N LEU A 374 27.29 -4.78 3.46
CA LEU A 374 26.92 -3.46 4.02
C LEU A 374 27.23 -3.32 5.52
N GLY A 375 27.65 -4.41 6.17
CA GLY A 375 28.11 -4.43 7.55
C GLY A 375 26.99 -4.43 8.59
N GLU A 376 27.37 -4.53 9.86
CA GLU A 376 26.43 -4.67 10.97
C GLU A 376 25.51 -3.44 11.11
N GLY A 377 24.23 -3.69 11.36
CA GLY A 377 23.22 -2.65 11.59
C GLY A 377 22.92 -1.75 10.39
N TRP A 378 23.29 -2.15 9.16
CA TRP A 378 23.10 -1.34 7.97
C TRP A 378 21.64 -0.94 7.72
N LEU A 379 20.68 -1.80 8.08
CA LEU A 379 19.25 -1.50 7.97
C LEU A 379 18.85 -0.21 8.70
N ALA A 380 19.40 0.03 9.89
CA ALA A 380 19.12 1.24 10.67
C ALA A 380 19.72 2.52 10.04
N ARG A 381 20.60 2.34 9.05
CA ARG A 381 21.24 3.40 8.26
C ARG A 381 20.89 3.30 6.79
N ALA A 382 19.82 2.56 6.45
CA ALA A 382 19.44 2.30 5.06
C ALA A 382 19.06 3.57 4.31
N ASP A 383 18.74 4.67 5.01
CA ASP A 383 18.48 6.00 4.45
C ASP A 383 19.73 6.74 3.96
N ARG A 384 20.93 6.26 4.30
CA ARG A 384 22.19 6.95 4.02
C ARG A 384 22.86 6.42 2.75
N PRO A 385 23.22 7.26 1.77
CA PRO A 385 23.92 6.81 0.57
C PRO A 385 25.20 6.04 0.86
N GLU A 386 25.96 6.44 1.88
CA GLU A 386 27.24 5.82 2.26
C GLU A 386 27.07 4.35 2.70
N THR A 387 25.89 4.00 3.23
CA THR A 387 25.56 2.61 3.59
C THR A 387 25.53 1.70 2.36
N TRP A 388 25.23 2.23 1.17
CA TRP A 388 25.07 1.47 -0.07
C TRP A 388 26.31 1.51 -0.97
N GLU A 389 27.30 2.35 -0.67
CA GLU A 389 28.55 2.43 -1.44
C GLU A 389 29.24 1.06 -1.63
N PRO A 390 29.31 0.16 -0.63
CA PRO A 390 29.93 -1.16 -0.80
C PRO A 390 29.25 -2.06 -1.84
N VAL A 391 28.03 -1.75 -2.28
CA VAL A 391 27.40 -2.46 -3.41
C VAL A 391 28.24 -2.37 -4.68
N GLY A 392 28.99 -1.27 -4.84
CA GLY A 392 29.91 -1.07 -5.96
C GLY A 392 31.03 -2.12 -6.04
N ASP A 393 31.42 -2.68 -4.89
CA ASP A 393 32.52 -3.66 -4.78
C ASP A 393 32.06 -5.11 -4.89
N ILE A 394 30.74 -5.35 -4.91
CA ILE A 394 30.17 -6.70 -5.08
C ILE A 394 30.51 -7.19 -6.49
N SER A 395 31.15 -8.36 -6.58
CA SER A 395 31.51 -8.95 -7.87
C SER A 395 30.28 -9.22 -8.73
N SER A 396 30.42 -9.06 -10.05
CA SER A 396 29.28 -9.27 -10.97
C SER A 396 28.73 -10.69 -10.92
N ALA A 397 29.62 -11.68 -10.76
CA ALA A 397 29.24 -13.09 -10.64
C ALA A 397 28.39 -13.35 -9.38
N GLU A 398 28.77 -12.78 -8.24
CA GLU A 398 28.04 -12.97 -6.98
C GLU A 398 26.65 -12.32 -7.03
N LEU A 399 26.57 -11.07 -7.53
CA LEU A 399 25.30 -10.37 -7.67
C LEU A 399 24.36 -11.09 -8.67
N TRP A 400 24.92 -11.61 -9.77
CA TRP A 400 24.17 -12.36 -10.75
C TRP A 400 23.64 -13.71 -10.24
N ASP A 401 24.45 -14.44 -9.46
CA ASP A 401 24.03 -15.70 -8.84
C ASP A 401 22.85 -15.51 -7.88
N VAL A 402 22.91 -14.46 -7.07
CA VAL A 402 21.84 -14.06 -6.14
C VAL A 402 20.55 -13.73 -6.90
N ARG A 403 20.62 -12.96 -7.99
CA ARG A 403 19.47 -12.65 -8.85
C ARG A 403 18.90 -13.89 -9.53
N THR A 404 19.77 -14.77 -10.03
CA THR A 404 19.37 -16.04 -10.64
C THR A 404 18.66 -16.94 -9.63
N THR A 405 19.14 -16.99 -8.39
CA THR A 405 18.51 -17.76 -7.31
C THR A 405 17.14 -17.18 -6.93
N ALA A 406 17.02 -15.86 -6.78
CA ALA A 406 15.75 -15.20 -6.49
C ALA A 406 14.70 -15.44 -7.59
N ARG A 407 15.11 -15.34 -8.87
CA ARG A 407 14.26 -15.67 -10.00
C ARG A 407 13.84 -17.13 -10.02
N ARG A 408 14.76 -18.07 -9.73
CA ARG A 408 14.43 -19.51 -9.67
C ARG A 408 13.31 -19.77 -8.66
N GLN A 409 13.41 -19.18 -7.47
CA GLN A 409 12.38 -19.28 -6.43
C GLN A 409 11.01 -18.74 -6.92
N LEU A 410 11.01 -17.63 -7.67
CA LEU A 410 9.78 -17.11 -8.27
C LEU A 410 9.24 -18.03 -9.36
N VAL A 411 10.10 -18.54 -10.25
CA VAL A 411 9.70 -19.46 -11.33
C VAL A 411 9.07 -20.72 -10.75
N ASP A 412 9.63 -21.31 -9.69
CA ASP A 412 9.06 -22.48 -9.02
C ASP A 412 7.65 -22.19 -8.48
N LEU A 413 7.46 -21.02 -7.85
CA LEU A 413 6.15 -20.57 -7.37
C LEU A 413 5.16 -20.36 -8.51
N VAL A 414 5.57 -19.65 -9.57
CA VAL A 414 4.74 -19.35 -10.74
C VAL A 414 4.34 -20.65 -11.45
N SER A 415 5.27 -21.57 -11.65
CA SER A 415 5.01 -22.86 -12.29
C SER A 415 3.95 -23.65 -11.54
N HIS A 416 4.04 -23.71 -10.20
CA HIS A 416 3.03 -24.37 -9.38
C HIS A 416 1.68 -23.64 -9.38
N ARG A 417 1.69 -22.31 -9.21
CA ARG A 417 0.47 -21.48 -9.17
C ARG A 417 -0.25 -21.46 -10.52
N ALA A 418 0.47 -21.34 -11.62
CA ALA A 418 -0.11 -21.32 -12.96
C ALA A 418 -0.91 -22.60 -13.22
N VAL A 419 -0.37 -23.78 -12.91
CA VAL A 419 -1.11 -25.05 -13.05
C VAL A 419 -2.38 -25.03 -12.20
N SER A 420 -2.27 -24.69 -10.92
CA SER A 420 -3.42 -24.68 -9.99
C SER A 420 -4.51 -23.70 -10.41
N ASP A 421 -4.14 -22.48 -10.76
CA ASP A 421 -5.07 -21.42 -11.18
C ASP A 421 -5.78 -21.85 -12.47
N ARG A 422 -5.04 -22.38 -13.46
CA ARG A 422 -5.60 -22.82 -14.74
C ARG A 422 -6.57 -24.01 -14.61
N LEU A 423 -6.23 -24.98 -13.76
CA LEU A 423 -7.14 -26.09 -13.44
C LEU A 423 -8.40 -25.60 -12.72
N ARG A 424 -8.27 -24.69 -11.75
CA ARG A 424 -9.43 -24.10 -11.05
C ARG A 424 -10.33 -23.29 -11.99
N ARG A 425 -9.81 -22.73 -13.06
CA ARG A 425 -10.58 -22.06 -14.12
C ARG A 425 -11.28 -23.01 -15.09
N GLY A 426 -10.97 -24.31 -15.05
CA GLY A 426 -11.49 -25.29 -16.00
C GLY A 426 -10.85 -25.18 -17.39
N GLU A 427 -9.59 -24.74 -17.46
CA GLU A 427 -8.84 -24.66 -18.72
C GLU A 427 -8.37 -26.04 -19.19
N ALA A 428 -8.02 -26.17 -20.47
CA ALA A 428 -7.56 -27.43 -21.05
C ALA A 428 -6.30 -27.93 -20.35
N LEU A 429 -6.16 -29.26 -20.21
CA LEU A 429 -5.10 -29.90 -19.43
C LEU A 429 -3.71 -29.59 -19.99
N ASP A 430 -3.55 -29.61 -21.31
CA ASP A 430 -2.31 -29.25 -22.01
C ASP A 430 -1.88 -27.80 -21.72
N TYR A 431 -2.85 -26.87 -21.73
CA TYR A 431 -2.61 -25.48 -21.36
C TYR A 431 -2.23 -25.37 -19.88
N ALA A 432 -2.89 -26.10 -18.98
CA ALA A 432 -2.54 -26.10 -17.56
C ALA A 432 -1.11 -26.66 -17.33
N GLU A 433 -0.79 -27.82 -17.90
CA GLU A 433 0.51 -28.49 -17.80
C GLU A 433 1.67 -27.68 -18.38
N ALA A 434 1.43 -26.95 -19.48
CA ALA A 434 2.42 -26.05 -20.06
C ALA A 434 2.87 -24.97 -19.05
N GLY A 435 1.97 -24.53 -18.16
CA GLY A 435 2.30 -23.57 -17.11
C GLY A 435 3.25 -24.13 -16.06
N GLY A 436 3.28 -25.45 -15.86
CA GLY A 436 4.19 -26.10 -14.90
C GLY A 436 5.57 -26.42 -15.47
N THR A 437 5.69 -26.51 -16.80
CA THR A 437 6.91 -26.98 -17.48
C THR A 437 7.59 -25.94 -18.36
N GLY A 438 6.89 -24.85 -18.71
CA GLY A 438 7.38 -23.86 -19.67
C GLY A 438 8.20 -22.69 -19.10
N PHE A 439 7.98 -22.31 -17.83
CA PHE A 439 8.73 -21.22 -17.21
C PHE A 439 10.15 -21.68 -16.86
N SER A 440 11.13 -20.79 -17.01
CA SER A 440 12.54 -21.12 -16.75
C SER A 440 13.28 -19.98 -16.06
N ALA A 441 14.18 -20.33 -15.16
CA ALA A 441 15.06 -19.37 -14.48
C ALA A 441 16.14 -18.77 -15.40
N ASP A 442 16.35 -19.34 -16.59
CA ASP A 442 17.31 -18.80 -17.58
C ASP A 442 16.70 -17.73 -18.50
N VAL A 443 15.38 -17.53 -18.41
CA VAL A 443 14.60 -16.62 -19.23
C VAL A 443 14.38 -15.29 -18.50
N LEU A 444 14.40 -14.19 -19.25
CA LEU A 444 14.08 -12.86 -18.72
C LEU A 444 12.64 -12.83 -18.18
N THR A 445 12.48 -12.55 -16.88
CA THR A 445 11.18 -12.51 -16.20
C THR A 445 10.71 -11.08 -15.98
N ILE A 446 9.62 -10.72 -16.65
CA ILE A 446 9.01 -9.39 -16.56
C ILE A 446 7.76 -9.46 -15.69
N GLY A 447 7.75 -8.65 -14.63
CA GLY A 447 6.67 -8.56 -13.66
C GLY A 447 5.80 -7.33 -13.85
N PHE A 448 4.49 -7.51 -13.68
CA PHE A 448 3.55 -6.42 -13.49
C PHE A 448 2.52 -6.85 -12.44
N ALA A 449 2.59 -6.28 -11.23
CA ALA A 449 1.55 -6.50 -10.23
C ALA A 449 1.16 -5.27 -9.41
N ARG A 450 -0.15 -5.02 -9.32
CA ARG A 450 -0.76 -3.90 -8.58
C ARG A 450 -2.28 -3.95 -8.65
N ARG A 451 -2.95 -3.09 -7.88
CA ARG A 451 -4.38 -2.78 -8.09
C ARG A 451 -4.59 -2.44 -9.57
N LEU A 452 -5.60 -3.08 -10.16
CA LEU A 452 -6.00 -2.82 -11.53
C LEU A 452 -6.93 -1.60 -11.55
N ALA A 453 -6.57 -0.64 -12.38
CA ALA A 453 -7.36 0.54 -12.70
C ALA A 453 -7.01 0.94 -14.13
N THR A 454 -7.94 1.59 -14.83
CA THR A 454 -7.77 2.00 -16.24
C THR A 454 -6.50 2.82 -16.47
N TYR A 455 -6.20 3.76 -15.57
CA TYR A 455 -5.01 4.60 -15.66
C TYR A 455 -3.68 3.86 -15.41
N LYS A 456 -3.67 2.64 -14.86
CA LYS A 456 -2.42 1.84 -14.70
C LYS A 456 -1.98 1.16 -16.01
N ARG A 457 -2.89 1.12 -17.00
CA ARG A 457 -2.69 0.69 -18.39
C ARG A 457 -1.95 -0.64 -18.57
N LEU A 458 -2.33 -1.67 -17.79
CA LEU A 458 -1.79 -3.02 -17.97
C LEU A 458 -1.97 -3.56 -19.41
N HIS A 459 -3.03 -3.12 -20.10
CA HIS A 459 -3.32 -3.53 -21.48
C HIS A 459 -2.34 -2.98 -22.54
N LEU A 460 -1.38 -2.09 -22.22
CA LEU A 460 -0.42 -1.62 -23.25
C LEU A 460 0.39 -2.75 -23.88
N VAL A 461 0.62 -3.84 -23.14
CA VAL A 461 1.26 -5.07 -23.66
C VAL A 461 0.36 -5.76 -24.69
N ALA A 462 -0.96 -5.67 -24.55
CA ALA A 462 -1.93 -6.25 -25.47
C ALA A 462 -2.24 -5.38 -26.70
N LEU A 463 -1.80 -4.11 -26.73
CA LEU A 463 -2.02 -3.23 -27.88
C LEU A 463 -1.16 -3.58 -29.10
N GLN A 464 -0.07 -4.34 -28.91
CA GLN A 464 0.79 -4.83 -29.99
C GLN A 464 0.97 -6.35 -29.86
N PRO A 465 -0.09 -7.13 -30.12
CA PRO A 465 -0.10 -8.58 -29.87
C PRO A 465 0.97 -9.32 -30.67
N ASP A 466 1.25 -8.90 -31.91
CA ASP A 466 2.28 -9.54 -32.75
C ASP A 466 3.68 -9.41 -32.15
N ARG A 467 4.01 -8.21 -31.63
CA ARG A 467 5.28 -7.95 -30.94
C ARG A 467 5.37 -8.71 -29.61
N ALA A 468 4.28 -8.71 -28.83
CA ALA A 468 4.19 -9.48 -27.59
C ALA A 468 4.41 -10.98 -27.84
N LEU A 469 3.74 -11.55 -28.84
CA LEU A 469 3.88 -12.96 -29.21
C LEU A 469 5.27 -13.27 -29.77
N SER A 470 5.88 -12.34 -30.50
CA SER A 470 7.26 -12.45 -30.98
C SER A 470 8.26 -12.50 -29.82
N LEU A 471 8.13 -11.62 -28.82
CA LEU A 471 8.97 -11.64 -27.61
C LEU A 471 8.78 -12.92 -26.79
N ILE A 472 7.54 -13.36 -26.60
CA ILE A 472 7.23 -14.55 -25.80
C ILE A 472 7.71 -15.83 -26.52
N GLY A 473 7.53 -15.89 -27.84
CA GLY A 473 7.84 -17.05 -28.68
C GLY A 473 9.25 -17.08 -29.26
N GLY A 474 9.99 -15.97 -29.18
CA GLY A 474 11.26 -15.76 -29.87
C GLY A 474 12.45 -16.51 -29.27
N ASP A 475 13.61 -16.27 -29.88
CA ASP A 475 14.91 -16.76 -29.43
C ASP A 475 15.92 -15.59 -29.40
N PRO A 476 16.27 -15.07 -28.20
CA PRO A 476 15.85 -15.55 -26.89
C PRO A 476 14.40 -15.16 -26.51
N PRO A 477 13.69 -15.96 -25.70
CA PRO A 477 12.31 -15.68 -25.29
C PRO A 477 12.21 -14.77 -24.05
N VAL A 478 11.02 -14.23 -23.81
CA VAL A 478 10.62 -13.52 -22.58
C VAL A 478 9.49 -14.27 -21.86
N GLN A 479 9.46 -14.17 -20.52
CA GLN A 479 8.30 -14.60 -19.72
C GLN A 479 7.65 -13.43 -18.97
N PHE A 480 6.31 -13.41 -18.93
CA PHE A 480 5.51 -12.39 -18.25
C PHE A 480 4.74 -12.97 -17.06
N VAL A 481 4.80 -12.26 -15.94
CA VAL A 481 4.01 -12.58 -14.74
C VAL A 481 3.17 -11.38 -14.35
N PHE A 482 1.85 -11.56 -14.43
CA PHE A 482 0.84 -10.55 -14.13
C PHE A 482 0.12 -10.91 -12.83
N ALA A 483 -0.23 -9.92 -12.02
CA ALA A 483 -1.16 -10.11 -10.91
C ALA A 483 -1.85 -8.78 -10.55
N GLY A 484 -3.02 -8.84 -9.94
CA GLY A 484 -3.71 -7.62 -9.52
C GLY A 484 -5.20 -7.79 -9.38
N LYS A 485 -5.82 -6.92 -8.59
CA LYS A 485 -7.26 -6.91 -8.30
C LYS A 485 -7.88 -5.63 -8.83
N ALA A 486 -8.95 -5.73 -9.62
CA ALA A 486 -9.80 -4.61 -10.01
C ALA A 486 -10.85 -4.34 -8.94
N HIS A 487 -11.31 -3.10 -8.79
CA HIS A 487 -12.43 -2.83 -7.88
C HIS A 487 -13.70 -3.55 -8.37
N PRO A 488 -14.58 -4.08 -7.48
CA PRO A 488 -15.73 -4.88 -7.91
C PRO A 488 -16.65 -4.17 -8.91
N ASN A 489 -16.80 -2.85 -8.76
CA ASN A 489 -17.60 -2.00 -9.64
C ASN A 489 -16.83 -1.38 -10.82
N ASP A 490 -15.52 -1.62 -10.94
CA ASP A 490 -14.69 -1.08 -12.02
C ASP A 490 -14.60 -2.11 -13.15
N ASN A 491 -15.69 -2.23 -13.91
CA ASN A 491 -15.77 -3.18 -15.02
C ASN A 491 -14.74 -2.89 -16.13
N GLU A 492 -14.40 -1.62 -16.35
CA GLU A 492 -13.38 -1.21 -17.32
C GLU A 492 -12.00 -1.78 -16.93
N ALA A 493 -11.62 -1.71 -15.65
CA ALA A 493 -10.40 -2.33 -15.17
C ALA A 493 -10.43 -3.86 -15.22
N LYS A 494 -11.61 -4.49 -15.11
CA LYS A 494 -11.76 -5.94 -15.31
C LYS A 494 -11.58 -6.34 -16.77
N ASP A 495 -12.10 -5.53 -17.70
CA ASP A 495 -11.96 -5.78 -19.14
C ASP A 495 -10.51 -5.65 -19.62
N VAL A 496 -9.68 -4.84 -18.96
CA VAL A 496 -8.22 -4.79 -19.19
C VAL A 496 -7.56 -6.16 -19.03
N VAL A 497 -8.00 -7.00 -18.07
CA VAL A 497 -7.45 -8.36 -17.89
C VAL A 497 -7.90 -9.28 -19.03
N ARG A 498 -9.14 -9.13 -19.50
CA ARG A 498 -9.65 -9.91 -20.64
C ARG A 498 -8.84 -9.68 -21.91
N LEU A 499 -8.38 -8.45 -22.14
CA LEU A 499 -7.49 -8.14 -23.28
C LEU A 499 -6.20 -8.97 -23.25
N LEU A 500 -5.59 -9.15 -22.08
CA LEU A 500 -4.41 -10.03 -21.94
C LEU A 500 -4.75 -11.50 -22.25
N PHE A 501 -5.94 -11.96 -21.80
CA PHE A 501 -6.38 -13.33 -22.02
C PHE A 501 -6.71 -13.64 -23.49
N GLN A 502 -6.88 -12.65 -24.36
CA GLN A 502 -7.06 -12.89 -25.79
C GLN A 502 -5.83 -13.57 -26.43
N MET A 503 -4.63 -13.33 -25.89
CA MET A 503 -3.38 -13.94 -26.38
C MET A 503 -3.19 -15.40 -25.94
N LYS A 504 -4.03 -15.91 -25.02
CA LYS A 504 -3.97 -17.26 -24.45
C LYS A 504 -3.93 -18.38 -25.49
N GLY A 505 -4.55 -18.17 -26.66
CA GLY A 505 -4.61 -19.18 -27.72
C GLY A 505 -3.25 -19.53 -28.35
N SER A 506 -2.21 -18.72 -28.12
CA SER A 506 -0.87 -19.02 -28.63
C SER A 506 -0.15 -20.06 -27.76
N PRO A 507 0.44 -21.12 -28.34
CA PRO A 507 1.23 -22.12 -27.60
C PRO A 507 2.40 -21.50 -26.81
N SER A 508 3.03 -20.45 -27.32
CA SER A 508 4.15 -19.78 -26.64
C SER A 508 3.73 -19.11 -25.34
N VAL A 509 2.48 -18.63 -25.26
CA VAL A 509 1.91 -17.94 -24.09
C VAL A 509 1.64 -18.94 -22.96
N ALA A 510 1.19 -20.15 -23.28
CA ALA A 510 0.88 -21.18 -22.30
C ALA A 510 2.09 -21.48 -21.39
N GLY A 511 3.30 -21.54 -21.93
CA GLY A 511 4.50 -21.84 -21.14
C GLY A 511 5.16 -20.63 -20.47
N ARG A 512 4.81 -19.39 -20.85
CA ARG A 512 5.65 -18.22 -20.55
C ARG A 512 4.88 -16.99 -20.06
N ALA A 513 3.56 -17.03 -20.03
CA ALA A 513 2.75 -15.96 -19.45
C ALA A 513 1.77 -16.50 -18.43
N ALA A 514 1.72 -15.87 -17.25
CA ALA A 514 0.76 -16.22 -16.20
C ALA A 514 0.10 -14.96 -15.63
N PHE A 515 -1.21 -15.05 -15.43
CA PHE A 515 -1.95 -14.15 -14.55
C PHE A 515 -2.25 -14.90 -13.26
N LEU A 516 -1.62 -14.48 -12.16
CA LEU A 516 -1.75 -15.11 -10.85
C LEU A 516 -2.93 -14.50 -10.09
N GLU A 517 -3.81 -15.37 -9.61
CA GLU A 517 -5.02 -14.96 -8.90
C GLU A 517 -4.75 -14.58 -7.44
N ASP A 518 -5.57 -13.67 -6.93
CA ASP A 518 -5.68 -13.31 -5.52
C ASP A 518 -4.41 -12.66 -4.95
N TYR A 519 -3.92 -11.64 -5.68
CA TYR A 519 -2.74 -10.85 -5.29
C TYR A 519 -2.84 -10.26 -3.87
N ASP A 520 -1.82 -10.51 -3.06
CA ASP A 520 -1.69 -10.13 -1.67
C ASP A 520 -0.21 -9.80 -1.30
N ILE A 521 0.06 -9.44 -0.04
CA ILE A 521 1.42 -9.12 0.43
C ILE A 521 2.41 -10.28 0.26
N PRO A 522 2.10 -11.53 0.67
CA PRO A 522 2.96 -12.68 0.41
C PRO A 522 3.34 -12.85 -1.06
N LEU A 523 2.36 -12.83 -1.97
CA LEU A 523 2.63 -12.95 -3.41
C LEU A 523 3.44 -11.77 -3.93
N ALA A 524 3.14 -10.55 -3.46
CA ALA A 524 3.91 -9.36 -3.80
C ALA A 524 5.40 -9.52 -3.45
N GLY A 525 5.72 -10.06 -2.27
CA GLY A 525 7.10 -10.28 -1.82
C GLY A 525 7.89 -11.18 -2.78
N HIS A 526 7.28 -12.29 -3.24
CA HIS A 526 7.91 -13.17 -4.22
C HIS A 526 8.10 -12.50 -5.60
N LEU A 527 7.10 -11.75 -6.06
CA LEU A 527 7.15 -11.08 -7.36
C LEU A 527 8.23 -9.99 -7.41
N VAL A 528 8.24 -9.07 -6.43
CA VAL A 528 9.21 -7.96 -6.40
C VAL A 528 10.64 -8.46 -6.18
N ALA A 529 10.82 -9.57 -5.46
CA ALA A 529 12.13 -10.19 -5.26
C ALA A 529 12.61 -10.96 -6.50
N GLY A 530 11.73 -11.64 -7.24
CA GLY A 530 12.14 -12.57 -8.30
C GLY A 530 12.11 -12.01 -9.72
N CYS A 531 11.27 -11.02 -10.03
CA CYS A 531 11.22 -10.43 -11.37
C CYS A 531 12.51 -9.68 -11.69
N ASP A 532 12.99 -9.80 -12.93
CA ASP A 532 14.19 -9.09 -13.40
C ASP A 532 13.86 -7.66 -13.80
N VAL A 533 12.71 -7.48 -14.46
CA VAL A 533 12.17 -6.16 -14.84
C VAL A 533 10.79 -5.98 -14.24
N TRP A 534 10.58 -4.85 -13.57
CA TRP A 534 9.30 -4.43 -13.06
C TRP A 534 8.72 -3.33 -13.95
N VAL A 535 7.56 -3.59 -14.56
CA VAL A 535 6.95 -2.68 -15.54
C VAL A 535 5.89 -1.81 -14.89
N ASN A 536 6.03 -0.51 -15.06
CA ASN A 536 5.11 0.49 -14.55
C ASN A 536 4.71 1.53 -15.62
N VAL A 537 3.60 1.31 -16.32
CA VAL A 537 3.14 2.20 -17.42
C VAL A 537 1.87 3.04 -17.13
N PRO A 538 1.78 3.74 -16.00
CA PRO A 538 0.60 4.53 -15.67
C PRO A 538 0.44 5.70 -16.63
N ARG A 539 -0.79 6.19 -16.80
CA ARG A 539 -1.09 7.41 -17.56
C ARG A 539 -0.59 8.61 -16.78
N PRO A 540 0.30 9.45 -17.33
CA PRO A 540 0.67 10.70 -16.67
C PRO A 540 -0.49 11.70 -16.65
N PRO A 541 -0.63 12.53 -15.60
CA PRO A 541 0.10 12.53 -14.33
C PRO A 541 -0.67 11.78 -13.22
N LEU A 542 -1.28 10.63 -13.56
CA LEU A 542 -2.26 9.94 -12.71
C LEU A 542 -1.61 8.94 -11.73
N GLU A 543 -0.28 8.82 -11.71
CA GLU A 543 0.45 8.09 -10.68
C GLU A 543 0.94 9.03 -9.58
N ALA A 544 0.36 8.94 -8.39
CA ALA A 544 0.81 9.76 -7.26
C ALA A 544 2.21 9.36 -6.75
N SER A 545 2.58 8.08 -6.81
CA SER A 545 3.88 7.58 -6.34
C SER A 545 4.22 6.25 -7.02
N GLY A 546 4.25 5.12 -6.30
CA GLY A 546 4.42 3.79 -6.88
C GLY A 546 5.35 2.88 -6.05
N THR A 547 4.91 2.46 -4.86
CA THR A 547 5.76 1.70 -3.93
C THR A 547 6.14 0.29 -4.40
N SER A 548 5.46 -0.29 -5.40
CA SER A 548 5.84 -1.62 -5.91
C SER A 548 7.18 -1.61 -6.65
N GLY A 549 7.48 -0.54 -7.39
CA GLY A 549 8.78 -0.38 -8.04
C GLY A 549 9.91 -0.21 -7.03
N MET A 550 9.68 0.60 -5.99
CA MET A 550 10.62 0.79 -4.87
C MET A 550 11.02 -0.55 -4.22
N LYS A 551 10.05 -1.44 -4.00
CA LYS A 551 10.29 -2.78 -3.43
C LYS A 551 11.14 -3.66 -4.36
N SER A 552 10.84 -3.62 -5.65
CA SER A 552 11.56 -4.42 -6.64
C SER A 552 13.02 -3.98 -6.78
N CYS A 553 13.30 -2.67 -6.70
CA CYS A 553 14.66 -2.15 -6.67
C CYS A 553 15.49 -2.74 -5.52
N LEU A 554 14.92 -2.87 -4.31
CA LEU A 554 15.65 -3.47 -3.16
C LEU A 554 16.07 -4.92 -3.44
N GLY A 555 15.25 -5.68 -4.17
CA GLY A 555 15.59 -7.04 -4.60
C GLY A 555 16.60 -7.10 -5.76
N GLY A 556 17.00 -5.97 -6.34
CA GLY A 556 17.82 -5.88 -7.56
C GLY A 556 17.03 -6.10 -8.86
N GLY A 557 15.70 -5.94 -8.83
CA GLY A 557 14.87 -5.83 -10.02
C GLY A 557 14.98 -4.44 -10.65
N LEU A 558 15.11 -4.38 -11.98
CA LEU A 558 15.25 -3.13 -12.73
C LEU A 558 13.88 -2.58 -13.13
N GLN A 559 13.74 -1.26 -13.20
CA GLN A 559 12.47 -0.63 -13.53
C GLN A 559 12.41 -0.29 -15.01
N LEU A 560 11.25 -0.54 -15.63
CA LEU A 560 10.86 0.05 -16.90
C LEU A 560 9.55 0.78 -16.65
N SER A 561 9.62 2.10 -16.55
CA SER A 561 8.47 2.89 -16.10
C SER A 561 8.29 4.18 -16.89
N VAL A 562 7.05 4.63 -17.00
CA VAL A 562 6.77 6.01 -17.42
C VAL A 562 7.31 6.98 -16.38
N LEU A 563 7.84 8.13 -16.83
CA LEU A 563 8.32 9.23 -15.98
C LEU A 563 7.14 9.97 -15.32
N ASP A 564 6.49 9.30 -14.38
CA ASP A 564 5.42 9.83 -13.53
C ASP A 564 5.56 9.29 -12.10
N GLY A 565 4.86 9.89 -11.14
CA GLY A 565 4.91 9.49 -9.74
C GLY A 565 6.34 9.41 -9.20
N TRP A 566 6.71 8.26 -8.62
CA TRP A 566 8.03 8.07 -8.00
C TRP A 566 9.18 7.99 -9.00
N TRP A 567 8.94 7.50 -10.22
CA TRP A 567 10.02 7.23 -11.17
C TRP A 567 10.58 8.54 -11.75
N ALA A 568 9.74 9.57 -11.86
CA ALA A 568 10.14 10.91 -12.32
C ALA A 568 11.23 11.57 -11.45
N GLU A 569 11.34 11.19 -10.17
CA GLU A 569 12.37 11.69 -9.26
C GLU A 569 13.47 10.66 -8.94
N ALA A 570 13.31 9.41 -9.39
CA ALA A 570 14.24 8.31 -9.18
C ALA A 570 15.20 8.09 -10.36
N TYR A 571 14.70 8.25 -11.59
CA TYR A 571 15.44 7.89 -12.79
C TYR A 571 16.61 8.84 -13.06
N ASP A 572 17.80 8.28 -13.30
CA ASP A 572 19.02 9.05 -13.56
C ASP A 572 19.67 8.77 -14.92
N GLY A 573 19.05 7.92 -15.76
CA GLY A 573 19.59 7.49 -17.04
C GLY A 573 20.41 6.19 -17.00
N GLU A 574 20.82 5.74 -15.81
CA GLU A 574 21.74 4.61 -15.63
C GLU A 574 21.18 3.52 -14.70
N ASN A 575 20.02 3.75 -14.07
CA ASN A 575 19.44 2.90 -13.04
C ASN A 575 18.16 2.14 -13.45
N GLY A 576 17.83 2.13 -14.75
CA GLY A 576 16.67 1.45 -15.33
C GLY A 576 16.31 2.04 -16.69
N TRP A 577 15.04 1.94 -17.07
CA TRP A 577 14.51 2.50 -18.32
C TRP A 577 13.31 3.40 -18.06
N ALA A 578 13.16 4.39 -18.93
CA ALA A 578 12.12 5.39 -18.84
C ALA A 578 11.32 5.49 -20.15
N ILE A 579 10.00 5.58 -20.02
CA ILE A 579 9.11 6.07 -21.08
C ILE A 579 8.76 7.52 -20.76
N ASP A 580 8.73 8.35 -21.79
CA ASP A 580 8.29 9.75 -21.71
C ASP A 580 7.00 9.93 -20.88
N GLY A 581 6.98 11.02 -20.11
CA GLY A 581 5.88 11.42 -19.23
C GLY A 581 5.02 12.55 -19.77
N ASP A 582 5.19 12.93 -21.04
CA ASP A 582 4.47 14.00 -21.70
C ASP A 582 2.98 13.66 -21.89
N ILE A 583 2.14 14.66 -21.61
CA ILE A 583 0.68 14.54 -21.69
C ILE A 583 0.25 14.88 -23.11
N ASP A 584 -0.49 13.96 -23.74
CA ASP A 584 -1.15 14.19 -25.02
C ASP A 584 -2.65 14.46 -24.82
N GLY A 585 -3.24 15.30 -25.67
CA GLY A 585 -4.68 15.53 -25.68
C GLY A 585 -5.48 14.33 -26.17
N ASP A 586 -4.87 13.48 -27.02
CA ASP A 586 -5.45 12.21 -27.45
C ASP A 586 -4.88 11.05 -26.62
N GLN A 587 -5.73 10.53 -25.73
CA GLN A 587 -5.36 9.42 -24.84
C GLN A 587 -5.03 8.13 -25.61
N ALA A 588 -5.70 7.85 -26.72
CA ALA A 588 -5.47 6.65 -27.52
C ALA A 588 -4.14 6.75 -28.28
N ALA A 589 -3.85 7.93 -28.85
CA ALA A 589 -2.54 8.19 -29.47
C ALA A 589 -1.40 8.06 -28.44
N GLN A 590 -1.59 8.60 -27.23
CA GLN A 590 -0.64 8.44 -26.13
C GLN A 590 -0.42 6.96 -25.78
N ASP A 591 -1.49 6.16 -25.68
CA ASP A 591 -1.39 4.74 -25.33
C ASP A 591 -0.64 3.94 -26.40
N HIS A 592 -0.89 4.21 -27.69
CA HIS A 592 -0.13 3.60 -28.78
C HIS A 592 1.35 4.02 -28.79
N ARG A 593 1.64 5.29 -28.53
CA ARG A 593 3.02 5.80 -28.41
C ARG A 593 3.75 5.13 -27.25
N HIS A 594 3.13 5.07 -26.07
CA HIS A 594 3.73 4.46 -24.88
C HIS A 594 3.87 2.94 -25.03
N SER A 595 2.91 2.27 -25.68
CA SER A 595 3.04 0.86 -26.04
C SER A 595 4.22 0.64 -27.01
N SER A 596 4.38 1.49 -28.03
CA SER A 596 5.51 1.41 -28.97
C SER A 596 6.84 1.60 -28.25
N ALA A 597 6.97 2.65 -27.43
CA ALA A 597 8.17 2.88 -26.63
C ALA A 597 8.47 1.71 -25.67
N LEU A 598 7.45 1.13 -25.03
CA LEU A 598 7.60 -0.05 -24.18
C LEU A 598 8.23 -1.20 -24.96
N PHE A 599 7.67 -1.57 -26.12
CA PHE A 599 8.19 -2.67 -26.91
C PHE A 599 9.56 -2.37 -27.55
N ASP A 600 9.80 -1.13 -27.97
CA ASP A 600 11.10 -0.71 -28.50
C ASP A 600 12.20 -0.90 -27.45
N LEU A 601 11.96 -0.46 -26.21
CA LEU A 601 12.87 -0.69 -25.09
C LEU A 601 13.06 -2.20 -24.81
N LEU A 602 11.96 -2.96 -24.77
CA LEU A 602 12.03 -4.40 -24.50
C LEU A 602 12.85 -5.15 -25.55
N GLU A 603 12.61 -4.88 -26.83
CA GLU A 603 13.21 -5.59 -27.95
C GLU A 603 14.65 -5.15 -28.24
N HIS A 604 14.96 -3.85 -28.12
CA HIS A 604 16.25 -3.29 -28.57
C HIS A 604 17.26 -3.08 -27.44
N GLU A 605 16.80 -2.98 -26.19
CA GLU A 605 17.67 -2.71 -25.05
C GLU A 605 17.61 -3.79 -23.97
N VAL A 606 16.42 -4.05 -23.42
CA VAL A 606 16.25 -4.92 -22.26
C VAL A 606 16.61 -6.36 -22.58
N LEU A 607 15.97 -6.95 -23.60
CA LEU A 607 16.19 -8.35 -23.96
C LEU A 607 17.63 -8.60 -24.43
N PRO A 608 18.23 -7.78 -25.33
CA PRO A 608 19.63 -7.94 -25.70
C PRO A 608 20.59 -7.80 -24.52
N MET A 609 20.40 -6.81 -23.64
CA MET A 609 21.30 -6.60 -22.49
C MET A 609 21.26 -7.76 -21.50
N PHE A 610 20.09 -8.37 -21.30
CA PHE A 610 19.94 -9.51 -20.40
C PHE A 610 20.65 -10.78 -20.92
N HIS A 611 20.66 -10.99 -22.24
CA HIS A 611 21.26 -12.17 -22.87
C HIS A 611 22.71 -11.97 -23.35
N ASP A 612 23.19 -10.73 -23.40
CA ASP A 612 24.60 -10.39 -23.67
C ASP A 612 25.47 -10.77 -22.47
N ARG A 613 26.00 -12.01 -22.50
CA ARG A 613 26.75 -12.63 -21.40
C ARG A 613 28.23 -12.78 -21.77
N ASP A 614 29.08 -12.59 -20.78
CA ASP A 614 30.51 -12.80 -20.89
C ASP A 614 30.91 -14.30 -20.93
N ALA A 615 32.21 -14.58 -20.94
CA ALA A 615 32.73 -15.95 -20.95
C ALA A 615 32.37 -16.78 -19.68
N HIS A 616 31.93 -16.11 -18.61
CA HIS A 616 31.51 -16.72 -17.35
C HIS A 616 29.98 -16.81 -17.22
N GLY A 617 29.23 -16.39 -18.26
CA GLY A 617 27.77 -16.42 -18.27
C GLY A 617 27.10 -15.26 -17.53
N VAL A 618 27.84 -14.18 -17.26
CA VAL A 618 27.37 -13.00 -16.52
C VAL A 618 27.06 -11.85 -17.48
N PRO A 619 25.87 -11.22 -17.39
CA PRO A 619 25.54 -10.04 -18.18
C PRO A 619 26.08 -8.76 -17.52
N GLU A 620 27.33 -8.40 -17.79
CA GLU A 620 28.04 -7.30 -17.08
C GLU A 620 27.30 -5.95 -17.13
N ARG A 621 26.72 -5.59 -18.29
CA ARG A 621 25.95 -4.34 -18.43
C ARG A 621 24.70 -4.35 -17.55
N TRP A 622 24.00 -5.47 -17.49
CA TRP A 622 22.82 -5.66 -16.66
C TRP A 622 23.17 -5.55 -15.17
N VAL A 623 24.19 -6.27 -14.74
CA VAL A 623 24.62 -6.28 -13.33
C VAL A 623 25.14 -4.91 -12.89
N THR A 624 25.78 -4.16 -13.78
CA THR A 624 26.17 -2.77 -13.54
C THR A 624 24.96 -1.87 -13.31
N MET A 625 23.90 -2.03 -14.09
CA MET A 625 22.63 -1.31 -13.89
C MET A 625 21.95 -1.70 -12.56
N ILE A 626 22.03 -2.97 -12.15
CA ILE A 626 21.55 -3.41 -10.83
C ILE A 626 22.31 -2.70 -9.71
N ARG A 627 23.65 -2.65 -9.76
CA ARG A 627 24.47 -1.93 -8.78
C ARG A 627 24.05 -0.46 -8.70
N ARG A 628 23.94 0.22 -9.84
CA ARG A 628 23.49 1.62 -9.90
C ARG A 628 22.11 1.79 -9.27
N SER A 629 21.15 0.92 -9.61
CA SER A 629 19.79 0.96 -9.06
C SER A 629 19.75 0.78 -7.54
N LEU A 630 20.50 -0.19 -6.99
CA LEU A 630 20.59 -0.39 -5.54
C LEU A 630 21.19 0.85 -4.84
N MET A 631 22.29 1.39 -5.38
CA MET A 631 22.98 2.54 -4.80
C MET A 631 22.16 3.83 -4.84
N THR A 632 21.38 4.07 -5.91
CA THR A 632 20.57 5.29 -6.03
C THR A 632 19.21 5.18 -5.35
N ASN A 633 18.55 4.03 -5.48
CA ASN A 633 17.16 3.85 -5.05
C ASN A 633 17.05 3.30 -3.61
N GLY A 634 18.04 2.53 -3.15
CA GLY A 634 18.11 2.02 -1.78
C GLY A 634 17.98 3.12 -0.71
N PRO A 635 18.86 4.14 -0.69
CA PRO A 635 18.78 5.22 0.29
C PRO A 635 17.54 6.08 0.11
N LEU A 636 17.20 6.39 -1.15
CA LEU A 636 16.10 7.27 -1.47
C LEU A 636 14.75 6.66 -1.04
N PHE A 637 14.45 5.40 -1.34
CA PHE A 637 13.11 4.84 -1.13
C PHE A 637 12.96 3.96 0.12
N SER A 638 13.84 4.14 1.11
CA SER A 638 13.66 3.55 2.43
C SER A 638 12.53 4.23 3.22
N ALA A 639 11.73 3.46 3.95
CA ALA A 639 10.76 4.02 4.90
C ALA A 639 11.46 4.83 6.00
N THR A 640 12.70 4.47 6.40
CA THR A 640 13.53 5.25 7.33
C THR A 640 13.68 6.70 6.88
N ARG A 641 14.04 6.92 5.60
CA ARG A 641 14.12 8.27 5.02
C ARG A 641 12.77 8.97 5.08
N MET A 642 11.72 8.29 4.62
CA MET A 642 10.35 8.83 4.61
C MET A 642 9.90 9.27 6.01
N MET A 643 10.16 8.46 7.04
CA MET A 643 9.78 8.78 8.42
C MET A 643 10.58 9.94 9.00
N ARG A 644 11.86 10.08 8.65
CA ARG A 644 12.66 11.27 8.99
C ARG A 644 12.11 12.52 8.31
N ASP A 645 11.76 12.44 7.03
CA ASP A 645 11.10 13.54 6.32
C ASP A 645 9.78 13.96 7.00
N TYR A 646 8.96 13.00 7.44
CA TYR A 646 7.76 13.31 8.23
C TYR A 646 8.09 13.98 9.57
N ILE A 647 9.07 13.44 10.32
CA ILE A 647 9.50 14.02 11.59
C ILE A 647 9.95 15.47 11.40
N ASP A 648 10.82 15.71 10.43
CA ASP A 648 11.48 17.00 10.22
C ASP A 648 10.56 18.05 9.58
N LYS A 649 9.72 17.64 8.62
CA LYS A 649 8.93 18.56 7.78
C LYS A 649 7.47 18.70 8.21
N VAL A 650 6.91 17.70 8.90
CA VAL A 650 5.45 17.60 9.16
C VAL A 650 5.10 17.57 10.65
N TYR A 651 5.82 16.75 11.44
CA TYR A 651 5.45 16.52 12.84
C TYR A 651 6.06 17.55 13.80
N ARG A 652 7.29 18.02 13.56
CA ARG A 652 7.87 19.11 14.35
C ARG A 652 7.04 20.38 14.22
N ARG A 653 6.77 21.02 15.37
CA ARG A 653 6.25 22.39 15.39
C ARG A 653 7.41 23.34 15.11
N ILE A 654 7.27 24.17 14.08
CA ILE A 654 8.20 25.27 13.77
C ILE A 654 7.82 26.48 14.61
#